data_AF-A0A8A2VC93-F1
#
_entry.id   AF-A0A8A2VC93-F1
#
_cell.length_a   1.000
_cell.length_b   1.000
_cell.length_c   1.000
_cell.angle_alpha   90.00
_cell.angle_beta   90.00
_cell.angle_gamma   90.00
#
_symmetry.space_group_name_H-M   'P 1'
#
loop_
_entity.id
_entity.type
_entity.pdbx_description
1 polymer ?
#
loop_
_entity_poly.entity_id
_entity_poly.type
_entity_poly.pdbx_seq_one_letter_code
_entity_poly.pdbx_strand_id
1 'polypeptide(L)'
;MGLRSVLSETDGRRDPTGYVTERLESGAETVGDRFAQVCETASERATAVTERAVDELCERAFDRSADALLEESTLGGGGGTLDSGPNDPLDRALENFLRRYGLDENRLDDRTLEAIRTRLSAAGADADAAELLERVLSERSTASDDNDRDSSAASAAGTAAEADGDAAHSSDDPLAEARSRLRTRFDETADRPIAGLLADVLERDAVVAGHQLERVLTEELPALVAELEAEMADLDTSSGTPSSAKSSGPAAAGTRSFDAAACASDGSAAGRENRVPSGRLGPAIAAAVAATTLLPDGEGVDPAVGEVATSLLQVSDGASGVPIDRLLGELVPLLVQTGAESDLGFDALRSRSTGSLALVGLFVANLAAMSLGAWLSRKKAPPIPDEIRGPDGTTVVTDEQVQRGKKAFQANGLMNQGSVLGNGSYFGVDLTADALDLKAEYMREYYARQRGADSFDSLADDDRAAIERRVENEFDADAPEGSIARYSAAEVYAHGQIRNEYVDRYYGGSPERGIPQGYVDSPEAAARIADFACWTAWMAHTDRPDSNHSYTNDWPYVPAAGNRPTGQVVVWSTISVVLLIAGAGFGVWAYHSFDVAEPTTELVDVPSPDSVSVTPSQYAAARYVPVAGALFVAQALVGAYLAHYYVERTGFYGLEETLGIDLVSLVPFSLGRTWHVNLGILWITTLWLAGGLFLPGLFSERDPPWQAAGATALLGALVAITVGAFAGVWLGTRGAFGSPGSGESDGDLWWWLGSEGLEYLEVGRVWKLGLLAGFAAWTGLVLRGVRQLDEPSTGLGHFMTYAGGSIALMFGASMLYTPETNMAVTEFWRWWVVHMWVEGVFEFFVTAVISAALVSMDLIEKPDAEKAILFEVFAIMAAGIVGVSHHYWWVGLPDKWVPIGTTFSTLEFVPLVFVLYRSLGEYRSLRAQGEEFPYTLPLLFIVGSSVWNFVGGGVLGFFVNLPLINYYEHGTYLTVAHAHTSMFGAFGLLALGLGTYILRVVTPESAWNPSWFRGAFWLTNIGLTVMTVASLLPVGFLQLQTAYQEGYATARSLEFYERDRVQTLLWARTLGDTPMILGALAFTAATVRHLWAARRNRVAAG
;
A
#
# COMPACT_ATOMS: atom_id res chain seq x y z
N MET A 1 17.20 -47.11 36.97
CA MET A 1 17.13 -47.08 38.46
C MET A 1 16.42 -45.77 38.81
N GLY A 2 15.34 -45.69 39.59
CA GLY A 2 14.77 -46.64 40.55
C GLY A 2 15.54 -46.55 41.88
N LEU A 3 15.03 -46.14 43.05
CA LEU A 3 13.72 -45.85 43.66
C LEU A 3 13.86 -46.31 45.13
N ARG A 4 13.33 -45.56 46.11
CA ARG A 4 13.18 -45.95 47.54
C ARG A 4 14.53 -46.00 48.34
N SER A 5 14.56 -45.99 49.69
CA SER A 5 13.52 -46.23 50.72
C SER A 5 13.80 -45.46 52.05
N VAL A 6 12.95 -45.44 53.10
CA VAL A 6 11.47 -45.24 53.25
C VAL A 6 11.09 -45.18 54.76
N LEU A 7 9.91 -44.63 55.13
CA LEU A 7 9.19 -44.74 56.44
C LEU A 7 9.76 -43.96 57.66
N SER A 8 8.96 -43.57 58.69
CA SER A 8 7.85 -44.30 59.36
C SER A 8 6.67 -43.48 59.97
N GLU A 9 5.45 -44.06 59.90
CA GLU A 9 4.37 -44.17 60.93
C GLU A 9 3.66 -42.90 61.50
N THR A 10 2.36 -42.86 61.88
CA THR A 10 1.27 -43.89 62.07
C THR A 10 -0.15 -43.27 61.87
N ASP A 11 -1.20 -44.08 61.64
CA ASP A 11 -2.66 -43.72 61.58
C ASP A 11 -3.37 -44.03 62.94
N GLY A 12 -4.63 -43.71 63.30
CA GLY A 12 -5.86 -43.19 62.62
C GLY A 12 -7.05 -43.18 63.60
N ARG A 13 -8.36 -43.13 63.25
CA ARG A 13 -9.12 -42.70 62.04
C ARG A 13 -10.66 -42.78 62.37
N ARG A 14 -11.52 -41.91 61.81
CA ARG A 14 -13.00 -42.10 61.70
C ARG A 14 -13.58 -41.32 60.51
N ASP A 15 -14.74 -41.72 60.01
CA ASP A 15 -15.12 -41.52 58.59
C ASP A 15 -16.16 -40.40 58.33
N PRO A 16 -15.89 -39.43 57.42
CA PRO A 16 -16.84 -38.39 57.02
C PRO A 16 -17.52 -38.61 55.65
N THR A 17 -17.21 -39.69 54.92
CA THR A 17 -17.63 -39.85 53.50
C THR A 17 -19.15 -39.86 53.31
N GLY A 18 -19.89 -40.63 54.12
CA GLY A 18 -21.34 -40.83 53.92
C GLY A 18 -22.18 -39.55 53.86
N TYR A 19 -21.92 -38.57 54.74
CA TYR A 19 -22.67 -37.31 54.78
C TYR A 19 -22.38 -36.37 53.61
N VAL A 20 -21.30 -36.61 52.86
CA VAL A 20 -20.96 -35.86 51.65
C VAL A 20 -21.55 -36.56 50.42
N THR A 21 -21.46 -37.89 50.32
CA THR A 21 -22.08 -38.66 49.23
C THR A 21 -23.60 -38.48 49.20
N GLU A 22 -24.28 -38.67 50.34
CA GLU A 22 -25.75 -38.52 50.48
C GLU A 22 -26.24 -37.09 50.12
N ARG A 23 -25.36 -36.09 50.20
CA ARG A 23 -25.64 -34.69 49.87
C ARG A 23 -25.23 -34.30 48.44
N LEU A 24 -24.31 -35.05 47.82
CA LEU A 24 -23.95 -34.91 46.41
C LEU A 24 -24.94 -35.66 45.50
N GLU A 25 -25.42 -36.84 45.90
CA GLU A 25 -26.47 -37.58 45.18
C GLU A 25 -27.77 -36.78 45.12
N SER A 26 -28.27 -36.31 46.28
CA SER A 26 -29.44 -35.41 46.35
C SER A 26 -29.21 -34.08 45.61
N GLY A 27 -27.96 -33.59 45.54
CA GLY A 27 -27.58 -32.42 44.75
C GLY A 27 -27.63 -32.69 43.24
N ALA A 28 -27.17 -33.87 42.80
CA ALA A 28 -27.14 -34.28 41.40
C ALA A 28 -28.54 -34.49 40.85
N GLU A 29 -29.45 -35.14 41.59
CA GLU A 29 -30.88 -35.24 41.23
C GLU A 29 -31.49 -33.84 41.07
N THR A 30 -31.30 -32.96 42.07
CA THR A 30 -31.85 -31.58 42.04
C THR A 30 -31.29 -30.72 40.89
N VAL A 31 -30.06 -30.98 40.44
CA VAL A 31 -29.45 -30.30 39.28
C VAL A 31 -29.90 -30.94 37.97
N GLY A 32 -30.05 -32.27 37.91
CA GLY A 32 -30.59 -33.00 36.75
C GLY A 32 -32.01 -32.56 36.41
N ASP A 33 -32.90 -32.53 37.42
CA ASP A 33 -34.29 -32.05 37.27
C ASP A 33 -34.34 -30.60 36.75
N ARG A 34 -33.47 -29.72 37.28
CA ARG A 34 -33.37 -28.33 36.83
C ARG A 34 -32.78 -28.19 35.43
N PHE A 35 -31.84 -29.04 35.05
CA PHE A 35 -31.27 -29.06 33.69
C PHE A 35 -32.30 -29.53 32.67
N ALA A 36 -33.03 -30.61 32.99
CA ALA A 36 -34.16 -31.08 32.19
C ALA A 36 -35.23 -29.98 32.03
N GLN A 37 -35.65 -29.33 33.13
CA GLN A 37 -36.62 -28.23 33.09
C GLN A 37 -36.12 -27.01 32.29
N VAL A 38 -34.82 -26.71 32.30
CA VAL A 38 -34.22 -25.65 31.47
C VAL A 38 -34.17 -26.05 29.99
N CYS A 39 -33.85 -27.31 29.67
CA CYS A 39 -33.93 -27.83 28.30
C CYS A 39 -35.36 -27.85 27.76
N GLU A 40 -36.34 -28.21 28.58
CA GLU A 40 -37.77 -28.16 28.26
C GLU A 40 -38.21 -26.71 28.00
N THR A 41 -37.93 -25.79 28.92
CA THR A 41 -38.21 -24.34 28.75
C THR A 41 -37.49 -23.74 27.52
N ALA A 42 -36.30 -24.22 27.19
CA ALA A 42 -35.56 -23.79 26.00
C ALA A 42 -36.17 -24.36 24.70
N SER A 43 -36.66 -25.60 24.71
CA SER A 43 -37.37 -26.22 23.60
C SER A 43 -38.72 -25.56 23.33
N GLU A 44 -39.48 -25.24 24.39
CA GLU A 44 -40.71 -24.44 24.30
C GLU A 44 -40.44 -23.05 23.72
N ARG A 45 -39.38 -22.37 24.17
CA ARG A 45 -38.99 -21.05 23.64
C ARG A 45 -38.46 -21.10 22.21
N ALA A 46 -37.72 -22.13 21.83
CA ALA A 46 -37.31 -22.34 20.45
C ALA A 46 -38.54 -22.53 19.56
N THR A 47 -39.46 -23.42 19.96
CA THR A 47 -40.74 -23.65 19.26
C THR A 47 -41.54 -22.35 19.12
N ALA A 48 -41.74 -21.59 20.20
CA ALA A 48 -42.48 -20.32 20.20
C ALA A 48 -41.76 -19.14 19.50
N VAL A 49 -40.51 -19.33 19.07
CA VAL A 49 -39.78 -18.43 18.16
C VAL A 49 -39.91 -18.92 16.72
N THR A 50 -39.82 -20.23 16.48
CA THR A 50 -40.08 -20.83 15.15
C THR A 50 -41.50 -20.59 14.68
N GLU A 51 -42.52 -20.78 15.53
CA GLU A 51 -43.92 -20.47 15.21
C GLU A 51 -44.09 -18.99 14.85
N ARG A 52 -43.51 -18.08 15.64
CA ARG A 52 -43.57 -16.63 15.38
C ARG A 52 -42.86 -16.21 14.10
N ALA A 53 -41.73 -16.84 13.78
CA ALA A 53 -41.02 -16.60 12.53
C ALA A 53 -41.80 -17.15 11.32
N VAL A 54 -42.51 -18.26 11.48
CA VAL A 54 -43.44 -18.80 10.47
C VAL A 54 -44.65 -17.89 10.30
N ASP A 55 -45.22 -17.35 11.38
CA ASP A 55 -46.33 -16.39 11.33
C ASP A 55 -45.90 -15.08 10.65
N GLU A 56 -44.75 -14.49 10.99
CA GLU A 56 -44.22 -13.31 10.29
C GLU A 56 -43.92 -13.59 8.80
N LEU A 57 -43.42 -14.79 8.46
CA LEU A 57 -43.23 -15.19 7.06
C LEU A 57 -44.57 -15.34 6.33
N CYS A 58 -45.63 -15.80 7.01
CA CYS A 58 -46.97 -15.86 6.44
C CYS A 58 -47.59 -14.47 6.28
N GLU A 59 -47.51 -13.58 7.27
CA GLU A 59 -47.97 -12.18 7.14
C GLU A 59 -47.30 -11.47 5.96
N ARG A 60 -45.96 -11.56 5.86
CA ARG A 60 -45.19 -10.95 4.75
C ARG A 60 -45.48 -11.59 3.38
N ALA A 61 -45.91 -12.85 3.34
CA ALA A 61 -46.37 -13.51 2.11
C ALA A 61 -47.78 -13.07 1.69
N PHE A 62 -48.68 -12.78 2.64
CA PHE A 62 -50.03 -12.31 2.36
C PHE A 62 -50.10 -10.81 2.04
N ASP A 63 -49.36 -9.93 2.75
CA ASP A 63 -49.36 -8.48 2.47
C ASP A 63 -48.87 -8.19 1.04
N ARG A 64 -47.86 -8.92 0.55
CA ARG A 64 -47.37 -8.81 -0.83
C ARG A 64 -48.41 -9.21 -1.91
N SER A 65 -49.54 -9.80 -1.54
CA SER A 65 -50.58 -10.18 -2.50
C SER A 65 -51.59 -9.05 -2.78
N ALA A 66 -51.85 -8.15 -1.82
CA ALA A 66 -52.94 -7.18 -1.93
C ALA A 66 -52.71 -6.14 -3.05
N ASP A 67 -51.56 -5.48 -3.06
CA ASP A 67 -51.22 -4.47 -4.06
C ASP A 67 -50.92 -5.09 -5.44
N ALA A 68 -50.25 -6.25 -5.49
CA ALA A 68 -49.92 -6.93 -6.74
C ALA A 68 -51.17 -7.45 -7.49
N LEU A 69 -52.18 -7.94 -6.77
CA LEU A 69 -53.45 -8.38 -7.37
C LEU A 69 -54.27 -7.22 -7.94
N LEU A 70 -54.10 -6.00 -7.43
CA LEU A 70 -54.73 -4.81 -8.01
C LEU A 70 -54.12 -4.47 -9.38
N GLU A 71 -52.80 -4.56 -9.53
CA GLU A 71 -52.13 -4.28 -10.81
C GLU A 71 -52.41 -5.36 -11.87
N GLU A 72 -52.23 -6.65 -11.56
CA GLU A 72 -52.46 -7.75 -12.53
C GLU A 72 -53.93 -7.83 -13.00
N SER A 73 -54.89 -7.36 -12.20
CA SER A 73 -56.32 -7.30 -12.60
C SER A 73 -56.59 -6.45 -13.86
N THR A 74 -55.63 -5.58 -14.25
CA THR A 74 -55.80 -4.63 -15.35
C THR A 74 -55.12 -5.05 -16.67
N LEU A 75 -54.25 -6.08 -16.66
CA LEU A 75 -53.35 -6.40 -17.78
C LEU A 75 -53.14 -7.92 -17.99
N GLY A 76 -53.98 -8.61 -18.77
CA GLY A 76 -53.71 -10.05 -19.02
C GLY A 76 -54.68 -10.91 -19.83
N GLY A 77 -55.47 -10.37 -20.77
CA GLY A 77 -56.39 -11.20 -21.57
C GLY A 77 -55.75 -11.91 -22.78
N GLY A 78 -55.21 -13.14 -22.62
CA GLY A 78 -54.73 -13.95 -23.76
C GLY A 78 -54.23 -15.35 -23.39
N GLY A 79 -54.84 -16.41 -23.94
CA GLY A 79 -54.51 -17.81 -23.60
C GLY A 79 -53.71 -18.57 -24.67
N GLY A 80 -53.05 -19.68 -24.29
CA GLY A 80 -52.14 -20.41 -25.18
C GLY A 80 -51.76 -21.85 -24.79
N THR A 81 -52.73 -22.78 -24.77
CA THR A 81 -52.59 -24.26 -24.86
C THR A 81 -51.83 -25.03 -23.77
N LEU A 82 -52.35 -26.21 -23.40
CA LEU A 82 -51.75 -27.15 -22.44
C LEU A 82 -50.98 -28.28 -23.16
N ASP A 83 -50.03 -28.89 -22.42
CA ASP A 83 -49.60 -30.28 -22.62
C ASP A 83 -49.83 -31.06 -21.30
N SER A 84 -49.78 -32.39 -21.32
CA SER A 84 -50.45 -33.23 -20.31
C SER A 84 -49.67 -33.44 -18.99
N GLY A 85 -50.11 -32.76 -17.92
CA GLY A 85 -49.78 -33.07 -16.52
C GLY A 85 -50.87 -33.90 -15.79
N PRO A 86 -50.75 -34.11 -14.47
CA PRO A 86 -51.68 -34.92 -13.68
C PRO A 86 -53.15 -34.43 -13.71
N ASN A 87 -54.09 -35.40 -13.68
CA ASN A 87 -55.52 -35.11 -13.71
C ASN A 87 -56.07 -34.54 -12.39
N ASP A 88 -55.37 -34.72 -11.26
CA ASP A 88 -55.80 -34.18 -9.97
C ASP A 88 -55.56 -32.65 -9.90
N PRO A 89 -56.55 -31.84 -9.47
CA PRO A 89 -56.34 -30.41 -9.22
C PRO A 89 -55.27 -30.13 -8.17
N LEU A 90 -55.13 -31.00 -7.17
CA LEU A 90 -54.21 -30.81 -6.04
C LEU A 90 -52.75 -31.02 -6.46
N ASP A 91 -52.49 -31.98 -7.34
CA ASP A 91 -51.16 -32.19 -7.91
C ASP A 91 -50.75 -31.03 -8.82
N ARG A 92 -51.67 -30.45 -9.60
CA ARG A 92 -51.40 -29.22 -10.36
C ARG A 92 -51.21 -27.98 -9.48
N ALA A 93 -51.84 -27.93 -8.30
CA ALA A 93 -51.55 -26.87 -7.32
C ALA A 93 -50.14 -27.04 -6.73
N LEU A 94 -49.74 -28.27 -6.40
CA LEU A 94 -48.40 -28.61 -5.93
C LEU A 94 -47.33 -28.32 -6.99
N GLU A 95 -47.50 -28.79 -8.22
CA GLU A 95 -46.56 -28.58 -9.33
C GLU A 95 -46.36 -27.08 -9.62
N ASN A 96 -47.43 -26.28 -9.64
CA ASN A 96 -47.32 -24.83 -9.80
C ASN A 96 -46.70 -24.13 -8.58
N PHE A 97 -46.97 -24.60 -7.36
CA PHE A 97 -46.34 -24.07 -6.14
C PHE A 97 -44.82 -24.31 -6.18
N LEU A 98 -44.40 -25.56 -6.38
CA LEU A 98 -42.98 -25.94 -6.48
C LEU A 98 -42.29 -25.15 -7.60
N ARG A 99 -42.90 -25.05 -8.78
CA ARG A 99 -42.37 -24.31 -9.92
C ARG A 99 -42.27 -22.80 -9.69
N ARG A 100 -43.24 -22.18 -8.99
CA ARG A 100 -43.25 -20.74 -8.67
C ARG A 100 -42.14 -20.36 -7.67
N TYR A 101 -41.69 -21.31 -6.84
CA TYR A 101 -40.62 -21.11 -5.85
C TYR A 101 -39.31 -21.84 -6.18
N GLY A 102 -39.16 -22.38 -7.40
CA GLY A 102 -37.92 -22.99 -7.88
C GLY A 102 -37.55 -24.34 -7.24
N LEU A 103 -38.52 -25.01 -6.61
CA LEU A 103 -38.31 -26.26 -5.87
C LEU A 103 -38.43 -27.48 -6.81
N ASP A 104 -37.52 -28.46 -6.63
CA ASP A 104 -37.53 -29.74 -7.35
C ASP A 104 -38.19 -30.83 -6.50
N GLU A 105 -39.32 -31.36 -6.97
CA GLU A 105 -40.08 -32.43 -6.28
C GLU A 105 -39.20 -33.66 -5.98
N ASN A 106 -38.23 -33.97 -6.84
CA ASN A 106 -37.34 -35.13 -6.68
C ASN A 106 -36.26 -34.93 -5.60
N ARG A 107 -36.21 -33.75 -4.97
CA ARG A 107 -35.24 -33.38 -3.93
C ARG A 107 -35.89 -32.99 -2.60
N LEU A 108 -37.21 -33.00 -2.53
CA LEU A 108 -37.97 -32.86 -1.29
C LEU A 108 -38.33 -34.25 -0.76
N ASP A 109 -38.45 -34.39 0.56
CA ASP A 109 -38.86 -35.66 1.17
C ASP A 109 -40.40 -35.84 1.13
N ASP A 110 -40.84 -37.10 1.19
CA ASP A 110 -42.26 -37.48 1.11
C ASP A 110 -43.14 -36.80 2.19
N ARG A 111 -42.61 -36.49 3.38
CA ARG A 111 -43.39 -35.81 4.43
C ARG A 111 -43.54 -34.33 4.12
N THR A 112 -42.50 -33.66 3.63
CA THR A 112 -42.57 -32.26 3.21
C THR A 112 -43.55 -32.09 2.05
N LEU A 113 -43.48 -32.95 1.04
CA LEU A 113 -44.43 -32.95 -0.08
C LEU A 113 -45.87 -33.21 0.41
N GLU A 114 -46.09 -34.20 1.27
CA GLU A 114 -47.44 -34.48 1.79
C GLU A 114 -47.96 -33.39 2.74
N ALA A 115 -47.09 -32.69 3.47
CA ALA A 115 -47.48 -31.53 4.27
C ALA A 115 -47.91 -30.34 3.41
N ILE A 116 -47.22 -30.09 2.29
CA ILE A 116 -47.62 -29.06 1.31
C ILE A 116 -48.93 -29.47 0.63
N ARG A 117 -49.05 -30.71 0.13
CA ARG A 117 -50.27 -31.27 -0.47
C ARG A 117 -51.46 -31.19 0.50
N THR A 118 -51.24 -31.50 1.79
CA THR A 118 -52.26 -31.36 2.86
C THR A 118 -52.68 -29.90 3.05
N ARG A 119 -51.74 -28.95 3.17
CA ARG A 119 -52.08 -27.53 3.35
C ARG A 119 -52.79 -26.92 2.14
N LEU A 120 -52.39 -27.29 0.91
CA LEU A 120 -53.10 -26.93 -0.32
C LEU A 120 -54.54 -27.48 -0.34
N SER A 121 -54.76 -28.69 0.20
CA SER A 121 -56.11 -29.26 0.30
C SER A 121 -56.99 -28.54 1.33
N ALA A 122 -56.37 -28.06 2.43
CA ALA A 122 -57.07 -27.35 3.51
C ALA A 122 -57.44 -25.90 3.13
N ALA A 123 -56.71 -25.30 2.18
CA ALA A 123 -57.04 -23.97 1.64
C ALA A 123 -58.30 -23.97 0.75
N GLY A 124 -58.74 -25.15 0.28
CA GLY A 124 -59.95 -25.32 -0.53
C GLY A 124 -59.70 -25.07 -2.02
N ALA A 125 -59.69 -26.14 -2.81
CA ALA A 125 -59.86 -26.01 -4.26
C ALA A 125 -61.30 -25.54 -4.57
N ASP A 126 -61.42 -24.55 -5.46
CA ASP A 126 -62.67 -23.89 -5.90
C ASP A 126 -63.43 -23.07 -4.82
N ALA A 127 -62.79 -22.04 -4.26
CA ALA A 127 -63.44 -20.94 -3.52
C ALA A 127 -62.97 -19.55 -4.01
N ASP A 128 -63.88 -18.57 -4.04
CA ASP A 128 -63.64 -17.22 -4.61
C ASP A 128 -63.15 -16.22 -3.53
N ALA A 129 -62.16 -15.39 -3.87
CA ALA A 129 -61.35 -14.64 -2.91
C ALA A 129 -62.12 -13.52 -2.18
N ALA A 130 -63.22 -13.03 -2.74
CA ALA A 130 -63.97 -11.89 -2.18
C ALA A 130 -64.67 -12.22 -0.85
N GLU A 131 -65.16 -13.44 -0.65
CA GLU A 131 -65.98 -13.81 0.53
C GLU A 131 -65.11 -14.04 1.80
N LEU A 132 -63.81 -14.28 1.64
CA LEU A 132 -62.87 -14.40 2.75
C LEU A 132 -62.50 -13.04 3.36
N LEU A 133 -62.29 -12.02 2.51
CA LEU A 133 -61.80 -10.71 2.94
C LEU A 133 -62.81 -9.97 3.84
N GLU A 134 -64.09 -9.99 3.46
CA GLU A 134 -65.17 -9.34 4.23
C GLU A 134 -65.33 -9.95 5.63
N ARG A 135 -65.00 -11.23 5.78
CA ARG A 135 -65.08 -11.97 7.04
C ARG A 135 -63.97 -11.58 8.01
N VAL A 136 -62.72 -11.52 7.54
CA VAL A 136 -61.55 -11.10 8.35
C VAL A 136 -61.69 -9.65 8.84
N LEU A 137 -62.21 -8.76 7.99
CA LEU A 137 -62.45 -7.36 8.36
C LEU A 137 -63.51 -7.19 9.45
N SER A 138 -64.47 -8.12 9.56
CA SER A 138 -65.53 -8.04 10.57
C SER A 138 -65.05 -8.31 12.00
N GLU A 139 -64.05 -9.18 12.18
CA GLU A 139 -63.54 -9.58 13.50
C GLU A 139 -62.58 -8.54 14.11
N ARG A 140 -61.98 -7.67 13.30
CA ARG A 140 -61.07 -6.60 13.77
C ARG A 140 -61.79 -5.42 14.45
N SER A 141 -63.12 -5.33 14.35
CA SER A 141 -63.91 -4.17 14.79
C SER A 141 -64.21 -4.09 16.29
N THR A 142 -63.84 -5.10 17.10
CA THR A 142 -64.31 -5.24 18.49
C THR A 142 -63.20 -5.18 19.55
N ALA A 143 -61.97 -4.78 19.17
CA ALA A 143 -60.79 -4.87 20.03
C ALA A 143 -60.12 -3.52 20.41
N SER A 144 -60.63 -2.37 19.95
CA SER A 144 -59.97 -1.06 20.13
C SER A 144 -60.56 -0.12 21.19
N ASP A 145 -61.69 -0.46 21.80
CA ASP A 145 -62.43 0.40 22.74
C ASP A 145 -62.32 -0.09 24.21
N ASP A 146 -61.11 -0.12 24.79
CA ASP A 146 -60.94 -0.02 26.25
C ASP A 146 -59.47 0.27 26.68
N ASN A 147 -59.09 1.56 26.78
CA ASN A 147 -58.38 2.16 27.93
C ASN A 147 -57.93 3.60 27.63
N ASP A 148 -58.71 4.57 28.13
CA ASP A 148 -58.26 5.96 28.30
C ASP A 148 -58.74 6.47 29.67
N ARG A 149 -57.85 6.46 30.68
CA ARG A 149 -58.14 7.04 32.01
C ARG A 149 -56.92 7.27 32.93
N ASP A 150 -57.04 8.39 33.63
CA ASP A 150 -56.48 8.76 34.94
C ASP A 150 -54.95 8.78 35.16
N SER A 151 -54.45 10.02 35.10
CA SER A 151 -53.20 10.45 35.73
C SER A 151 -53.35 10.66 37.25
N SER A 152 -52.26 10.58 38.02
CA SER A 152 -51.73 11.66 38.89
C SER A 152 -50.93 11.20 40.15
N ALA A 153 -50.24 12.18 40.77
CA ALA A 153 -49.86 12.24 42.19
C ALA A 153 -48.61 11.49 42.74
N ALA A 154 -47.48 12.21 42.71
CA ALA A 154 -46.74 12.69 43.89
C ALA A 154 -45.91 11.75 44.81
N SER A 155 -44.58 11.87 44.67
CA SER A 155 -43.56 12.12 45.73
C SER A 155 -43.46 11.23 47.00
N ALA A 156 -42.23 10.80 47.35
CA ALA A 156 -41.35 11.53 48.30
C ALA A 156 -40.16 10.68 48.82
N ALA A 157 -39.15 11.38 49.37
CA ALA A 157 -38.05 10.89 50.21
C ALA A 157 -36.94 10.00 49.60
N GLY A 158 -35.72 10.18 50.10
CA GLY A 158 -34.53 9.37 49.87
C GLY A 158 -33.43 9.78 50.87
N THR A 159 -32.35 8.99 51.00
CA THR A 159 -31.16 9.32 51.84
C THR A 159 -29.93 8.52 51.39
N ALA A 160 -28.74 9.04 51.71
CA ALA A 160 -27.42 8.52 51.29
C ALA A 160 -26.89 7.31 52.09
N ALA A 161 -25.86 6.61 51.58
CA ALA A 161 -24.50 6.51 52.18
C ALA A 161 -23.62 5.33 51.66
N GLU A 162 -22.41 5.67 51.19
CA GLU A 162 -21.07 5.09 51.51
C GLU A 162 -20.63 3.61 51.25
N ALA A 163 -19.39 3.51 50.72
CA ALA A 163 -18.26 2.59 51.06
C ALA A 163 -17.95 1.28 50.26
N ASP A 164 -16.81 1.31 49.55
CA ASP A 164 -15.65 0.38 49.42
C ASP A 164 -15.77 -1.17 49.56
N GLY A 165 -14.90 -1.91 48.83
CA GLY A 165 -14.26 -3.13 49.39
C GLY A 165 -13.84 -4.29 48.45
N ASP A 166 -12.66 -4.18 47.83
CA ASP A 166 -11.97 -5.11 46.91
C ASP A 166 -11.81 -6.64 47.22
N ALA A 167 -11.58 -7.40 46.13
CA ALA A 167 -10.63 -8.52 45.92
C ALA A 167 -10.85 -10.00 46.40
N ALA A 168 -11.19 -10.84 45.41
CA ALA A 168 -10.43 -12.00 44.88
C ALA A 168 -10.03 -13.27 45.69
N HIS A 169 -10.36 -14.45 45.11
CA HIS A 169 -9.49 -15.64 44.99
C HIS A 169 -10.01 -16.61 43.88
N SER A 170 -9.20 -17.58 43.44
CA SER A 170 -9.45 -18.40 42.23
C SER A 170 -9.13 -19.91 42.38
N SER A 171 -9.77 -20.75 41.56
CA SER A 171 -9.42 -22.16 41.29
C SER A 171 -10.13 -22.68 40.04
N ASP A 172 -9.56 -23.70 39.39
CA ASP A 172 -9.91 -24.14 38.02
C ASP A 172 -11.24 -24.92 37.87
N ASP A 173 -11.78 -24.91 36.65
CA ASP A 173 -13.06 -25.53 36.26
C ASP A 173 -12.88 -26.47 35.04
N PRO A 174 -13.19 -27.78 35.14
CA PRO A 174 -13.13 -28.71 33.99
C PRO A 174 -14.04 -28.31 32.81
N LEU A 175 -15.15 -27.61 33.07
CA LEU A 175 -16.04 -27.10 32.02
C LEU A 175 -15.35 -26.04 31.16
N ALA A 176 -14.34 -25.34 31.70
CA ALA A 176 -13.54 -24.37 30.97
C ALA A 176 -12.59 -25.04 29.97
N GLU A 177 -12.05 -26.23 30.24
CA GLU A 177 -11.21 -26.95 29.26
C GLU A 177 -12.06 -27.63 28.18
N ALA A 178 -13.23 -28.17 28.52
CA ALA A 178 -14.20 -28.64 27.53
C ALA A 178 -14.63 -27.49 26.59
N ARG A 179 -14.96 -26.32 27.15
CA ARG A 179 -15.20 -25.09 26.38
C ARG A 179 -13.97 -24.68 25.55
N SER A 180 -12.77 -24.73 26.10
CA SER A 180 -11.52 -24.37 25.40
C SER A 180 -11.30 -25.23 24.16
N ARG A 181 -11.50 -26.55 24.24
CA ARG A 181 -11.34 -27.49 23.13
C ARG A 181 -12.44 -27.39 22.08
N LEU A 182 -13.67 -27.07 22.48
CA LEU A 182 -14.78 -26.86 21.54
C LEU A 182 -14.65 -25.49 20.85
N ARG A 183 -14.19 -24.46 21.59
CA ARG A 183 -13.86 -23.13 21.09
C ARG A 183 -12.68 -23.15 20.11
N THR A 184 -11.58 -23.84 20.42
CA THR A 184 -10.42 -23.97 19.49
C THR A 184 -10.69 -24.81 18.23
N ARG A 185 -11.89 -25.37 18.07
CA ARG A 185 -12.36 -25.98 16.81
C ARG A 185 -13.36 -25.11 16.03
N PHE A 186 -13.83 -24.00 16.60
CA PHE A 186 -14.79 -23.08 15.97
C PHE A 186 -14.33 -21.61 15.92
N ASP A 187 -13.28 -21.22 16.67
CA ASP A 187 -12.64 -19.91 16.60
C ASP A 187 -11.40 -19.94 15.69
N GLU A 188 -11.49 -19.31 14.53
CA GLU A 188 -10.65 -18.13 14.33
C GLU A 188 -11.43 -16.91 14.83
N THR A 189 -11.24 -16.61 16.12
CA THR A 189 -11.58 -15.36 16.82
C THR A 189 -13.04 -14.86 16.76
N ALA A 190 -13.82 -15.30 17.75
CA ALA A 190 -14.51 -14.45 18.73
C ALA A 190 -14.01 -12.97 18.82
N ASP A 191 -14.86 -11.97 19.10
CA ASP A 191 -16.17 -12.01 19.76
C ASP A 191 -17.27 -11.27 18.95
N ARG A 192 -18.17 -12.02 18.27
CA ARG A 192 -19.44 -11.47 17.75
C ARG A 192 -20.60 -11.76 18.72
N PRO A 193 -21.53 -10.81 18.98
CA PRO A 193 -22.76 -11.10 19.71
C PRO A 193 -23.60 -12.17 19.02
N ILE A 194 -24.40 -12.93 19.78
CA ILE A 194 -25.26 -14.01 19.26
C ILE A 194 -26.21 -13.51 18.15
N ALA A 195 -26.62 -12.24 18.19
CA ALA A 195 -27.43 -11.62 17.15
C ALA A 195 -26.70 -11.49 15.79
N GLY A 196 -25.38 -11.28 15.79
CA GLY A 196 -24.57 -11.25 14.56
C GLY A 196 -24.40 -12.63 13.95
N LEU A 197 -24.19 -13.65 14.78
CA LEU A 197 -24.14 -15.06 14.35
C LEU A 197 -25.49 -15.51 13.73
N LEU A 198 -26.60 -14.92 14.19
CA LEU A 198 -27.92 -15.12 13.58
C LEU A 198 -28.04 -14.46 12.19
N ALA A 199 -27.39 -13.32 11.95
CA ALA A 199 -27.37 -12.64 10.66
C ALA A 199 -26.51 -13.40 9.63
N ASP A 200 -25.31 -13.85 10.02
CA ASP A 200 -24.39 -14.64 9.18
C ASP A 200 -25.00 -15.97 8.67
N VAL A 201 -26.03 -16.47 9.37
CA VAL A 201 -26.82 -17.67 8.99
C VAL A 201 -27.96 -17.33 8.03
N LEU A 202 -28.49 -16.11 8.06
CA LEU A 202 -29.60 -15.68 7.20
C LEU A 202 -29.14 -15.28 5.79
N GLU A 203 -27.87 -14.89 5.61
CA GLU A 203 -27.30 -14.55 4.30
C GLU A 203 -26.76 -15.77 3.52
N ARG A 204 -26.68 -16.96 4.14
CA ARG A 204 -26.12 -18.15 3.51
C ARG A 204 -27.21 -19.09 2.98
N ASP A 205 -27.09 -19.37 1.68
CA ASP A 205 -28.00 -20.20 0.87
C ASP A 205 -28.56 -21.41 1.65
N ALA A 206 -29.85 -21.33 1.99
CA ALA A 206 -30.44 -22.07 3.11
C ALA A 206 -30.38 -23.61 2.93
N VAL A 207 -30.31 -24.10 1.69
CA VAL A 207 -30.16 -25.52 1.37
C VAL A 207 -28.75 -26.03 1.74
N VAL A 208 -27.72 -25.19 1.58
CA VAL A 208 -26.34 -25.52 1.94
C VAL A 208 -26.16 -25.50 3.45
N ALA A 209 -26.74 -24.49 4.12
CA ALA A 209 -26.79 -24.44 5.58
C ALA A 209 -27.53 -25.66 6.16
N GLY A 210 -28.70 -25.99 5.60
CA GLY A 210 -29.51 -27.15 5.98
C GLY A 210 -28.75 -28.46 5.90
N HIS A 211 -28.18 -28.82 4.74
CA HIS A 211 -27.44 -30.08 4.59
C HIS A 211 -26.16 -30.16 5.44
N GLN A 212 -25.47 -29.05 5.73
CA GLN A 212 -24.32 -29.11 6.65
C GLN A 212 -24.76 -29.29 8.12
N LEU A 213 -25.83 -28.61 8.54
CA LEU A 213 -26.40 -28.82 9.88
C LEU A 213 -26.92 -30.25 10.05
N GLU A 214 -27.61 -30.76 9.03
CA GLU A 214 -28.11 -32.14 8.94
C GLU A 214 -26.96 -33.15 9.06
N ARG A 215 -25.88 -33.00 8.28
CA ARG A 215 -24.73 -33.93 8.36
C ARG A 215 -24.04 -33.90 9.72
N VAL A 216 -23.81 -32.71 10.27
CA VAL A 216 -23.21 -32.56 11.60
C VAL A 216 -24.07 -33.21 12.67
N LEU A 217 -25.40 -33.01 12.64
CA LEU A 217 -26.32 -33.52 13.67
C LEU A 217 -26.64 -35.02 13.52
N THR A 218 -26.61 -35.59 12.31
CA THR A 218 -27.02 -36.97 12.05
C THR A 218 -25.88 -37.96 11.78
N GLU A 219 -24.75 -37.52 11.21
CA GLU A 219 -23.59 -38.39 10.95
C GLU A 219 -22.47 -38.17 11.98
N GLU A 220 -22.11 -36.92 12.26
CA GLU A 220 -20.87 -36.61 13.02
C GLU A 220 -21.08 -36.58 14.53
N LEU A 221 -22.17 -35.96 15.02
CA LEU A 221 -22.45 -35.87 16.45
C LEU A 221 -22.68 -37.26 17.11
N PRO A 222 -23.43 -38.21 16.52
CA PRO A 222 -23.61 -39.54 17.12
C PRO A 222 -22.31 -40.37 17.14
N ALA A 223 -21.43 -40.19 16.16
CA ALA A 223 -20.11 -40.84 16.15
C ALA A 223 -19.22 -40.31 17.28
N LEU A 224 -19.19 -38.99 17.48
CA LEU A 224 -18.47 -38.35 18.59
C LEU A 224 -18.98 -38.79 19.97
N VAL A 225 -20.29 -38.94 20.14
CA VAL A 225 -20.88 -39.48 21.37
C VAL A 225 -20.46 -40.94 21.59
N ALA A 226 -20.49 -41.78 20.55
CA ALA A 226 -20.09 -43.18 20.65
C ALA A 226 -18.58 -43.37 20.96
N GLU A 227 -17.70 -42.51 20.43
CA GLU A 227 -16.28 -42.52 20.80
C GLU A 227 -16.06 -42.09 22.26
N LEU A 228 -16.77 -41.04 22.72
CA LEU A 228 -16.69 -40.59 24.11
C LEU A 228 -17.25 -41.61 25.12
N GLU A 229 -18.37 -42.27 24.81
CA GLU A 229 -18.92 -43.35 25.63
C GLU A 229 -17.93 -44.54 25.71
N ALA A 230 -17.19 -44.84 24.63
CA ALA A 230 -16.17 -45.87 24.61
C ALA A 230 -14.92 -45.49 25.44
N GLU A 231 -14.40 -44.26 25.34
CA GLU A 231 -13.27 -43.80 26.17
C GLU A 231 -13.65 -43.76 27.67
N MET A 232 -14.86 -43.30 28.00
CA MET A 232 -15.34 -43.23 29.38
C MET A 232 -15.52 -44.63 30.00
N ALA A 233 -15.96 -45.62 29.21
CA ALA A 233 -16.11 -47.00 29.68
C ALA A 233 -14.77 -47.69 30.02
N ASP A 234 -13.68 -47.32 29.35
CA ASP A 234 -12.34 -47.89 29.61
C ASP A 234 -11.72 -47.25 30.88
N LEU A 235 -11.94 -45.95 31.09
CA LEU A 235 -11.40 -45.17 32.22
C LEU A 235 -11.93 -45.60 33.60
N ASP A 236 -13.18 -46.05 33.69
CA ASP A 236 -13.82 -46.45 34.95
C ASP A 236 -13.21 -47.74 35.57
N THR A 237 -12.31 -48.41 34.84
CA THR A 237 -11.66 -49.66 35.27
C THR A 237 -10.40 -49.49 36.13
N SER A 238 -9.87 -48.27 36.31
CA SER A 238 -8.59 -48.07 37.04
C SER A 238 -8.58 -46.91 38.06
N SER A 239 -8.77 -47.22 39.35
CA SER A 239 -8.63 -46.26 40.47
C SER A 239 -7.69 -46.77 41.58
N GLY A 240 -6.88 -45.88 42.19
CA GLY A 240 -5.79 -46.27 43.12
C GLY A 240 -5.04 -45.13 43.86
N THR A 241 -5.67 -44.59 44.90
CA THR A 241 -5.34 -43.48 45.85
C THR A 241 -4.06 -43.64 46.73
N PRO A 242 -3.67 -42.73 47.70
CA PRO A 242 -3.58 -41.22 47.74
C PRO A 242 -2.42 -40.58 48.61
N SER A 243 -2.38 -39.21 48.71
CA SER A 243 -1.93 -38.34 49.87
C SER A 243 -0.43 -38.14 50.28
N SER A 244 0.03 -37.10 51.05
CA SER A 244 -0.40 -35.67 51.31
C SER A 244 0.52 -34.83 52.27
N ALA A 245 0.75 -33.52 52.02
CA ALA A 245 1.10 -32.40 52.98
C ALA A 245 2.49 -32.41 53.74
N LYS A 246 2.96 -31.46 54.61
CA LYS A 246 2.45 -30.19 55.24
C LYS A 246 3.55 -29.29 55.94
N SER A 247 3.39 -27.93 56.00
CA SER A 247 3.88 -26.91 57.03
C SER A 247 5.41 -26.67 57.32
N SER A 248 5.93 -25.59 57.99
CA SER A 248 5.65 -24.12 58.14
C SER A 248 6.58 -23.40 59.19
N GLY A 249 6.99 -22.09 59.07
CA GLY A 249 7.64 -21.29 60.17
C GLY A 249 8.15 -19.84 59.86
N PRO A 250 8.40 -18.90 60.83
CA PRO A 250 8.40 -17.42 60.60
C PRO A 250 9.46 -16.49 61.33
N ALA A 251 9.29 -15.13 61.21
CA ALA A 251 9.81 -13.98 62.03
C ALA A 251 11.20 -13.32 61.71
N ALA A 252 11.58 -12.06 62.09
CA ALA A 252 10.87 -10.75 62.32
C ALA A 252 11.84 -9.54 62.62
N ALA A 253 11.42 -8.28 62.28
CA ALA A 253 11.74 -6.94 62.86
C ALA A 253 13.18 -6.29 62.91
N GLY A 254 13.30 -4.93 62.83
CA GLY A 254 14.42 -4.22 63.55
C GLY A 254 15.08 -2.84 63.18
N THR A 255 14.38 -1.72 62.93
CA THR A 255 14.75 -0.30 63.34
C THR A 255 16.06 0.50 62.95
N ARG A 256 15.87 1.81 62.60
CA ARG A 256 16.70 3.06 62.88
C ARG A 256 18.00 3.35 62.05
N SER A 257 18.52 4.60 61.87
CA SER A 257 17.98 6.00 61.93
C SER A 257 19.03 7.12 61.59
N PHE A 258 18.58 8.33 61.14
CA PHE A 258 19.32 9.64 61.06
C PHE A 258 20.53 9.73 60.07
N ASP A 259 21.01 10.89 59.55
CA ASP A 259 21.06 12.29 60.05
C ASP A 259 21.15 13.37 58.91
N ALA A 260 21.20 14.70 59.21
CA ALA A 260 21.32 15.78 58.18
C ALA A 260 21.92 17.17 58.63
N ALA A 261 22.62 17.88 57.72
CA ALA A 261 23.12 19.29 57.79
C ALA A 261 23.50 19.80 56.35
N ALA A 262 23.18 21.01 55.83
CA ALA A 262 23.51 22.41 56.19
C ALA A 262 24.96 22.86 55.83
N CYS A 263 25.30 24.05 55.27
CA CYS A 263 24.56 25.25 54.81
C CYS A 263 25.44 26.26 53.98
N ALA A 264 24.84 27.32 53.39
CA ALA A 264 25.42 28.65 53.00
C ALA A 264 26.41 28.78 51.78
N SER A 265 26.58 29.91 51.04
CA SER A 265 25.80 31.18 50.88
C SER A 265 26.34 32.14 49.76
N ASP A 266 25.43 32.92 49.12
CA ASP A 266 25.52 34.30 48.55
C ASP A 266 26.54 34.76 47.45
N GLY A 267 26.14 35.76 46.61
CA GLY A 267 27.13 36.44 45.73
C GLY A 267 26.90 37.69 44.81
N SER A 268 25.70 38.21 44.47
CA SER A 268 25.50 39.56 43.82
C SER A 268 26.12 39.86 42.40
N ALA A 269 25.78 40.92 41.61
CA ALA A 269 24.49 41.45 41.09
C ALA A 269 24.70 42.58 40.01
N ALA A 270 23.69 42.79 39.14
CA ALA A 270 23.43 43.95 38.23
C ALA A 270 24.35 44.21 36.98
N GLY A 271 23.82 44.66 35.83
CA GLY A 271 22.41 44.78 35.39
C GLY A 271 22.14 45.62 34.12
N ARG A 272 20.90 45.51 33.56
CA ARG A 272 20.28 46.25 32.40
C ARG A 272 20.98 46.08 31.03
N GLU A 273 20.29 45.80 29.92
CA GLU A 273 19.10 46.53 29.38
C GLU A 273 18.22 45.66 28.44
N ASN A 274 17.16 46.23 27.85
CA ASN A 274 16.13 45.51 27.07
C ASN A 274 16.56 45.09 25.65
N ARG A 275 16.21 43.86 25.24
CA ARG A 275 15.82 43.56 23.85
C ARG A 275 14.90 42.34 23.76
N VAL A 276 13.77 42.50 23.07
CA VAL A 276 12.88 41.41 22.67
C VAL A 276 13.32 40.86 21.31
N PRO A 277 13.56 39.54 21.16
CA PRO A 277 13.55 38.86 19.88
C PRO A 277 12.20 38.17 19.69
N SER A 278 11.35 38.79 18.88
CA SER A 278 10.13 38.22 18.30
C SER A 278 10.30 36.75 17.88
N GLY A 279 9.49 35.86 18.45
CA GLY A 279 9.54 34.43 18.14
C GLY A 279 9.09 34.10 16.71
N ARG A 280 9.51 32.94 16.22
CA ARG A 280 8.92 32.29 15.05
C ARG A 280 8.01 31.16 15.54
N LEU A 281 6.70 31.35 15.40
CA LEU A 281 5.74 30.24 15.51
C LEU A 281 6.11 29.19 14.44
N GLY A 282 6.26 27.93 14.85
CA GLY A 282 6.58 26.84 13.93
C GLY A 282 5.41 26.54 12.98
N PRO A 283 5.66 26.11 11.73
CA PRO A 283 4.59 25.74 10.80
C PRO A 283 3.64 24.67 11.35
N ALA A 284 4.13 23.74 12.17
CA ALA A 284 3.31 22.73 12.85
C ALA A 284 2.29 23.36 13.85
N ILE A 285 2.68 24.41 14.57
CA ILE A 285 1.77 25.13 15.48
C ILE A 285 0.74 25.91 14.67
N ALA A 286 1.15 26.54 13.56
CA ALA A 286 0.22 27.19 12.64
C ALA A 286 -0.77 26.20 12.00
N ALA A 287 -0.34 24.98 11.67
CA ALA A 287 -1.18 23.92 11.14
C ALA A 287 -2.16 23.36 12.19
N ALA A 288 -1.70 23.11 13.42
CA ALA A 288 -2.56 22.67 14.52
C ALA A 288 -3.63 23.70 14.86
N VAL A 289 -3.26 24.99 14.95
CA VAL A 289 -4.23 26.08 15.15
C VAL A 289 -5.17 26.21 13.96
N ALA A 290 -4.68 26.09 12.72
CA ALA A 290 -5.53 26.11 11.52
C ALA A 290 -6.56 24.96 11.53
N ALA A 291 -6.17 23.76 11.96
CA ALA A 291 -7.08 22.62 12.12
C ALA A 291 -8.19 22.92 13.14
N THR A 292 -7.87 23.53 14.29
CA THR A 292 -8.90 23.95 15.27
C THR A 292 -9.84 25.03 14.73
N THR A 293 -9.44 25.81 13.72
CA THR A 293 -10.30 26.82 13.06
C THR A 293 -11.07 26.28 11.83
N LEU A 294 -10.98 24.99 11.53
CA LEU A 294 -11.73 24.32 10.46
C LEU A 294 -12.87 23.43 10.99
N LEU A 295 -13.02 23.32 12.31
CA LEU A 295 -14.18 22.70 12.95
C LEU A 295 -15.39 23.65 12.88
N PRO A 296 -16.62 23.16 12.65
CA PRO A 296 -17.83 23.98 12.77
C PRO A 296 -18.02 24.50 14.20
N ASP A 297 -18.50 25.74 14.34
CA ASP A 297 -18.88 26.34 15.62
C ASP A 297 -20.10 25.60 16.24
N GLY A 298 -19.85 24.51 16.98
CA GLY A 298 -20.92 23.69 17.55
C GLY A 298 -20.51 22.71 18.65
N GLU A 299 -19.42 21.95 18.46
CA GLU A 299 -19.02 20.88 19.38
C GLU A 299 -17.64 21.13 20.01
N GLY A 300 -17.46 20.67 21.25
CA GLY A 300 -16.28 20.96 22.06
C GLY A 300 -15.04 20.19 21.61
N VAL A 301 -13.86 20.78 21.81
CA VAL A 301 -12.58 20.10 21.56
C VAL A 301 -12.45 18.90 22.50
N ASP A 302 -12.22 17.72 21.90
CA ASP A 302 -11.94 16.48 22.63
C ASP A 302 -10.71 16.63 23.55
N PRO A 303 -10.80 16.30 24.86
CA PRO A 303 -9.68 16.34 25.78
C PRO A 303 -8.43 15.60 25.29
N ALA A 304 -8.57 14.46 24.59
CA ALA A 304 -7.45 13.67 24.08
C ALA A 304 -6.66 14.43 23.00
N VAL A 305 -7.34 15.18 22.12
CA VAL A 305 -6.69 16.07 21.15
C VAL A 305 -5.95 17.20 21.87
N GLY A 306 -6.51 17.69 22.99
CA GLY A 306 -5.84 18.61 23.90
C GLY A 306 -4.57 18.04 24.54
N GLU A 307 -4.59 16.79 25.00
CA GLU A 307 -3.42 16.13 25.60
C GLU A 307 -2.33 15.80 24.58
N VAL A 308 -2.68 15.34 23.37
CA VAL A 308 -1.72 15.12 22.28
C VAL A 308 -1.07 16.45 21.88
N ALA A 309 -1.85 17.52 21.71
CA ALA A 309 -1.30 18.85 21.43
C ALA A 309 -0.40 19.37 22.56
N THR A 310 -0.79 19.16 23.82
CA THR A 310 -0.01 19.57 25.01
C THR A 310 1.30 18.78 25.13
N SER A 311 1.29 17.49 24.84
CA SER A 311 2.48 16.62 24.82
C SER A 311 3.46 17.05 23.73
N LEU A 312 2.98 17.34 22.52
CA LEU A 312 3.78 17.88 21.41
C LEU A 312 4.37 19.27 21.74
N LEU A 313 3.62 20.12 22.46
CA LEU A 313 4.12 21.42 22.94
C LEU A 313 5.27 21.25 23.96
N GLN A 314 5.15 20.34 24.92
CA GLN A 314 6.22 20.09 25.91
C GLN A 314 7.52 19.58 25.29
N VAL A 315 7.44 18.80 24.21
CA VAL A 315 8.61 18.37 23.43
C VAL A 315 9.27 19.56 22.69
N SER A 316 8.49 20.57 22.29
CA SER A 316 9.00 21.72 21.53
C SER A 316 9.81 22.73 22.36
N ASP A 317 9.54 22.86 23.66
CA ASP A 317 10.25 23.78 24.58
C ASP A 317 11.58 23.21 25.12
N GLY A 318 11.93 21.96 24.81
CA GLY A 318 13.26 21.38 25.06
C GLY A 318 13.67 21.23 26.54
N ALA A 319 12.72 21.35 27.47
CA ALA A 319 12.99 21.49 28.90
C ALA A 319 12.99 20.17 29.71
N SER A 320 12.68 19.02 29.09
CA SER A 320 12.65 17.72 29.77
C SER A 320 13.45 16.65 29.02
N GLY A 321 14.29 15.92 29.76
CA GLY A 321 15.16 14.86 29.23
C GLY A 321 14.46 13.50 29.12
N VAL A 322 13.30 13.45 28.46
CA VAL A 322 12.54 12.19 28.26
C VAL A 322 13.15 11.38 27.10
N PRO A 323 13.47 10.09 27.30
CA PRO A 323 13.94 9.22 26.21
C PRO A 323 12.87 9.01 25.13
N ILE A 324 13.26 9.08 23.85
CA ILE A 324 12.34 9.00 22.69
C ILE A 324 11.76 7.60 22.51
N ASP A 325 12.50 6.57 22.93
CA ASP A 325 12.03 5.20 23.10
C ASP A 325 10.79 5.11 24.01
N ARG A 326 10.78 5.88 25.10
CA ARG A 326 9.60 6.02 25.96
C ARG A 326 8.46 6.74 25.25
N LEU A 327 8.75 7.86 24.59
CA LEU A 327 7.74 8.66 23.88
C LEU A 327 7.02 7.84 22.78
N LEU A 328 7.76 7.04 21.99
CA LEU A 328 7.18 6.13 21.00
C LEU A 328 6.44 4.95 21.66
N GLY A 329 6.98 4.42 22.76
CA GLY A 329 6.35 3.37 23.56
C GLY A 329 5.11 3.81 24.33
N GLU A 330 4.87 5.11 24.52
CA GLU A 330 3.70 5.68 25.19
C GLU A 330 2.68 6.24 24.16
N LEU A 331 3.13 6.82 23.05
CA LEU A 331 2.25 7.31 21.97
C LEU A 331 1.52 6.19 21.21
N VAL A 332 2.16 5.03 21.00
CA VAL A 332 1.49 3.91 20.31
C VAL A 332 0.33 3.35 21.15
N PRO A 333 0.49 3.05 22.45
CA PRO A 333 -0.65 2.75 23.33
C PRO A 333 -1.69 3.87 23.40
N LEU A 334 -1.31 5.15 23.45
CA LEU A 334 -2.28 6.26 23.48
C LEU A 334 -3.16 6.33 22.21
N LEU A 335 -2.58 6.10 21.03
CA LEU A 335 -3.32 6.02 19.76
C LEU A 335 -4.24 4.78 19.68
N VAL A 336 -3.93 3.72 20.43
CA VAL A 336 -4.76 2.51 20.53
C VAL A 336 -5.85 2.65 21.62
N GLN A 337 -5.52 3.24 22.77
CA GLN A 337 -6.45 3.45 23.89
C GLN A 337 -7.48 4.54 23.60
N THR A 338 -7.15 5.61 22.89
CA THR A 338 -8.15 6.61 22.47
C THR A 338 -9.23 6.02 21.56
N GLY A 339 -8.90 4.97 20.80
CA GLY A 339 -9.85 4.14 20.03
C GLY A 339 -10.49 2.98 20.79
N ALA A 340 -10.21 2.81 22.10
CA ALA A 340 -10.69 1.68 22.90
C ALA A 340 -11.35 2.07 24.26
N GLU A 341 -11.10 3.26 24.77
CA GLU A 341 -11.71 3.81 25.99
C GLU A 341 -12.87 4.78 25.70
N SER A 342 -13.10 5.08 24.42
CA SER A 342 -14.35 5.68 23.96
C SER A 342 -15.29 4.58 23.46
N ASP A 343 -16.60 4.71 23.73
CA ASP A 343 -17.64 3.76 23.29
C ASP A 343 -17.96 3.90 21.77
N LEU A 344 -16.95 4.31 20.99
CA LEU A 344 -16.97 4.46 19.54
C LEU A 344 -16.70 3.11 18.88
N GLY A 345 -17.60 2.15 19.06
CA GLY A 345 -17.60 0.89 18.33
C GLY A 345 -17.59 1.10 16.81
N PHE A 346 -17.25 0.07 16.04
CA PHE A 346 -17.04 0.15 14.58
C PHE A 346 -18.22 0.74 13.77
N ASP A 347 -19.45 0.72 14.32
CA ASP A 347 -20.60 1.47 13.79
C ASP A 347 -20.33 2.98 13.62
N ALA A 348 -19.43 3.56 14.40
CA ALA A 348 -19.04 4.96 14.27
C ALA A 348 -18.48 5.26 12.87
N LEU A 349 -17.75 4.33 12.23
CA LEU A 349 -17.24 4.49 10.87
C LEU A 349 -18.33 4.46 9.78
N ARG A 350 -19.54 3.96 10.08
CA ARG A 350 -20.71 4.04 9.19
C ARG A 350 -21.25 5.48 9.04
N SER A 351 -20.87 6.38 9.94
CA SER A 351 -21.16 7.82 9.84
C SER A 351 -20.23 8.51 8.83
N ARG A 352 -20.83 9.22 7.85
CA ARG A 352 -20.08 10.02 6.85
C ARG A 352 -19.14 11.06 7.48
N SER A 353 -19.46 11.63 8.64
CA SER A 353 -18.59 12.59 9.33
C SER A 353 -17.42 11.89 10.02
N THR A 354 -17.67 10.80 10.74
CA THR A 354 -16.64 10.07 11.50
C THR A 354 -15.65 9.37 10.59
N GLY A 355 -16.10 8.73 9.51
CA GLY A 355 -15.21 8.13 8.52
C GLY A 355 -14.27 9.17 7.87
N SER A 356 -14.81 10.35 7.55
CA SER A 356 -14.02 11.49 7.06
C SER A 356 -13.01 11.98 8.12
N LEU A 357 -13.40 12.02 9.40
CA LEU A 357 -12.53 12.40 10.51
C LEU A 357 -11.38 11.39 10.70
N ALA A 358 -11.66 10.09 10.58
CA ALA A 358 -10.67 9.02 10.68
C ALA A 358 -9.60 9.12 9.57
N LEU A 359 -10.00 9.39 8.32
CA LEU A 359 -9.06 9.67 7.23
C LEU A 359 -8.18 10.90 7.52
N VAL A 360 -8.76 12.01 8.00
CA VAL A 360 -8.00 13.22 8.34
C VAL A 360 -7.03 12.95 9.50
N GLY A 361 -7.47 12.22 10.53
CA GLY A 361 -6.63 11.81 11.66
C GLY A 361 -5.45 10.95 11.22
N LEU A 362 -5.69 9.93 10.39
CA LEU A 362 -4.65 9.08 9.81
C LEU A 362 -3.68 9.86 8.92
N PHE A 363 -4.18 10.78 8.08
CA PHE A 363 -3.31 11.65 7.26
C PHE A 363 -2.39 12.53 8.14
N VAL A 364 -2.93 13.13 9.20
CA VAL A 364 -2.15 13.95 10.14
C VAL A 364 -1.15 13.10 10.94
N ALA A 365 -1.55 11.90 11.39
CA ALA A 365 -0.66 10.95 12.07
C ALA A 365 0.50 10.51 11.16
N ASN A 366 0.23 10.16 9.91
CA ASN A 366 1.24 9.83 8.91
C ASN A 366 2.18 11.02 8.63
N LEU A 367 1.64 12.22 8.46
CA LEU A 367 2.46 13.42 8.23
C LEU A 367 3.35 13.73 9.45
N ALA A 368 2.87 13.52 10.67
CA ALA A 368 3.64 13.67 11.90
C ALA A 368 4.73 12.59 12.02
N ALA A 369 4.39 11.32 11.81
CA ALA A 369 5.32 10.19 11.83
C ALA A 369 6.44 10.35 10.78
N MET A 370 6.10 10.72 9.54
CA MET A 370 7.07 10.93 8.48
C MET A 370 7.88 12.22 8.66
N SER A 371 7.34 13.25 9.32
CA SER A 371 8.12 14.44 9.73
C SER A 371 9.12 14.12 10.84
N LEU A 372 8.74 13.31 11.83
CA LEU A 372 9.64 12.79 12.86
C LEU A 372 10.71 11.88 12.23
N GLY A 373 10.31 11.04 11.27
CA GLY A 373 11.17 10.23 10.44
C GLY A 373 12.19 11.05 9.65
N ALA A 374 11.78 12.18 9.07
CA ALA A 374 12.66 13.12 8.37
C ALA A 374 13.70 13.76 9.32
N TRP A 375 13.26 14.18 10.51
CA TRP A 375 14.15 14.73 11.54
C TRP A 375 15.16 13.69 12.03
N LEU A 376 14.70 12.48 12.34
CA LEU A 376 15.55 11.37 12.78
C LEU A 376 16.54 10.97 11.68
N SER A 377 16.07 10.86 10.44
CA SER A 377 16.89 10.58 9.25
C SER A 377 17.98 11.62 9.05
N ARG A 378 17.68 12.91 9.20
CA ARG A 378 18.68 13.99 9.14
C ARG A 378 19.66 13.95 10.32
N LYS A 379 19.21 13.59 11.53
CA LYS A 379 20.06 13.52 12.74
C LYS A 379 20.99 12.30 12.77
N LYS A 380 20.55 11.17 12.21
CA LYS A 380 21.28 9.89 12.12
C LYS A 380 21.87 9.61 10.71
N ALA A 381 21.89 10.60 9.81
CA ALA A 381 22.51 10.45 8.50
C ALA A 381 24.01 10.11 8.63
N PRO A 382 24.62 9.41 7.66
CA PRO A 382 26.05 9.12 7.69
C PRO A 382 26.84 10.42 7.60
N PRO A 383 27.81 10.68 8.49
CA PRO A 383 28.59 11.91 8.44
C PRO A 383 29.46 11.93 7.19
N ILE A 384 29.74 13.14 6.69
CA ILE A 384 30.89 13.38 5.82
C ILE A 384 31.99 13.90 6.76
N PRO A 385 33.10 13.16 6.99
CA PRO A 385 34.20 13.66 7.83
C PRO A 385 34.83 14.92 7.22
N ASP A 386 35.19 15.90 8.06
CA ASP A 386 35.94 17.11 7.66
C ASP A 386 37.20 16.70 6.89
N GLU A 387 37.88 15.67 7.38
CA GLU A 387 39.06 15.07 6.78
C GLU A 387 39.07 13.55 6.97
N ILE A 388 39.53 12.82 5.96
CA ILE A 388 40.03 11.45 6.11
C ILE A 388 41.55 11.51 6.06
N ARG A 389 42.23 10.94 7.06
CA ARG A 389 43.70 11.01 7.19
C ARG A 389 44.37 9.64 7.19
N GLY A 390 45.54 9.54 6.56
CA GLY A 390 46.39 8.36 6.58
C GLY A 390 47.11 8.13 7.93
N PRO A 391 47.87 7.03 8.08
CA PRO A 391 48.51 6.67 9.36
C PRO A 391 49.58 7.66 9.84
N ASP A 392 50.17 8.43 8.93
CA ASP A 392 51.14 9.50 9.22
C ASP A 392 50.48 10.86 9.54
N GLY A 393 49.15 10.93 9.45
CA GLY A 393 48.37 12.15 9.66
C GLY A 393 48.20 13.02 8.41
N THR A 394 48.65 12.59 7.22
CA THR A 394 48.38 13.30 5.97
C THR A 394 46.91 13.22 5.55
N THR A 395 46.36 14.33 5.04
CA THR A 395 44.98 14.40 4.54
C THR A 395 44.85 13.72 3.19
N VAL A 396 43.97 12.72 3.08
CA VAL A 396 43.70 11.94 1.86
C VAL A 396 42.61 12.62 1.02
N VAL A 397 41.55 13.06 1.70
CA VAL A 397 40.36 13.71 1.14
C VAL A 397 39.68 14.56 2.23
N THR A 398 38.96 15.61 1.82
CA THR A 398 38.17 16.49 2.71
C THR A 398 36.68 16.45 2.40
N ASP A 399 35.85 16.95 3.31
CA ASP A 399 34.40 17.12 3.11
C ASP A 399 34.05 17.89 1.83
N GLU A 400 34.76 18.99 1.57
CA GLU A 400 34.60 19.83 0.38
C GLU A 400 34.89 19.05 -0.92
N GLN A 401 35.84 18.12 -0.88
CA GLN A 401 36.20 17.27 -2.02
C GLN A 401 35.12 16.20 -2.28
N VAL A 402 34.59 15.56 -1.23
CA VAL A 402 33.44 14.64 -1.31
C VAL A 402 32.20 15.36 -1.84
N GLN A 403 31.91 16.57 -1.34
CA GLN A 403 30.78 17.39 -1.77
C GLN A 403 30.92 17.88 -3.22
N ARG A 404 32.11 18.33 -3.65
CA ARG A 404 32.39 18.60 -5.08
C ARG A 404 32.19 17.34 -5.93
N GLY A 405 32.60 16.18 -5.41
CA GLY A 405 32.39 14.88 -6.04
C GLY A 405 30.92 14.54 -6.29
N LYS A 406 30.08 14.69 -5.25
CA LYS A 406 28.63 14.53 -5.37
C LYS A 406 28.04 15.51 -6.40
N LYS A 407 28.42 16.80 -6.33
CA LYS A 407 27.96 17.82 -7.28
C LYS A 407 28.35 17.46 -8.72
N ALA A 408 29.57 16.99 -8.97
CA ALA A 408 30.01 16.55 -10.29
C ALA A 408 29.28 15.28 -10.77
N PHE A 409 29.05 14.29 -9.88
CA PHE A 409 28.24 13.10 -10.17
C PHE A 409 26.82 13.48 -10.63
N GLN A 410 26.19 14.44 -9.94
CA GLN A 410 24.88 14.97 -10.31
C GLN A 410 24.92 15.74 -11.64
N ALA A 411 25.86 16.67 -11.82
CA ALA A 411 25.94 17.50 -13.03
C ALA A 411 26.17 16.68 -14.31
N ASN A 412 26.99 15.63 -14.23
CA ASN A 412 27.28 14.71 -15.35
C ASN A 412 26.24 13.56 -15.44
N GLY A 413 25.12 13.64 -14.71
CA GLY A 413 23.97 12.74 -14.82
C GLY A 413 24.29 11.26 -14.54
N LEU A 414 25.32 10.96 -13.74
CA LEU A 414 25.83 9.59 -13.60
C LEU A 414 24.83 8.62 -12.96
N MET A 415 23.86 9.09 -12.16
CA MET A 415 22.73 8.29 -11.66
C MET A 415 21.79 7.79 -12.78
N ASN A 416 21.89 8.33 -13.99
CA ASN A 416 21.22 7.82 -15.18
C ASN A 416 22.15 7.01 -16.11
N GLN A 417 23.46 6.92 -15.81
CA GLN A 417 24.40 6.01 -16.48
C GLN A 417 24.52 4.70 -15.69
N GLY A 418 24.94 4.78 -14.42
CA GLY A 418 24.93 3.70 -13.42
C GLY A 418 24.07 4.07 -12.20
N SER A 419 24.31 3.44 -11.05
CA SER A 419 23.59 3.70 -9.79
C SER A 419 24.54 4.17 -8.68
N VAL A 420 23.97 4.64 -7.57
CA VAL A 420 24.70 4.82 -6.30
C VAL A 420 23.77 4.43 -5.16
N LEU A 421 24.26 3.66 -4.19
CA LEU A 421 23.43 3.03 -3.15
C LEU A 421 22.28 2.19 -3.76
N GLY A 422 22.54 1.56 -4.90
CA GLY A 422 21.60 0.76 -5.70
C GLY A 422 20.58 1.59 -6.51
N ASN A 423 20.43 2.88 -6.22
CA ASN A 423 19.43 3.74 -6.86
C ASN A 423 19.97 4.39 -8.13
N GLY A 424 19.19 4.34 -9.21
CA GLY A 424 19.55 4.89 -10.52
C GLY A 424 19.55 3.84 -11.65
N SER A 425 20.55 3.91 -12.52
CA SER A 425 20.62 3.16 -13.78
C SER A 425 21.35 1.82 -13.69
N TYR A 426 20.94 0.91 -14.57
CA TYR A 426 21.43 -0.47 -14.65
C TYR A 426 22.53 -0.66 -15.73
N PHE A 427 22.80 0.36 -16.55
CA PHE A 427 23.67 0.24 -17.73
C PHE A 427 25.17 0.28 -17.43
N GLY A 428 25.56 1.16 -16.50
CA GLY A 428 26.85 1.14 -15.81
C GLY A 428 26.77 0.46 -14.45
N VAL A 429 27.89 0.52 -13.74
CA VAL A 429 28.08 -0.04 -12.39
C VAL A 429 27.28 0.72 -11.32
N ASP A 430 27.13 0.12 -10.14
CA ASP A 430 26.82 0.87 -8.93
C ASP A 430 28.13 1.46 -8.36
N LEU A 431 28.20 2.79 -8.19
CA LEU A 431 29.42 3.47 -7.75
C LEU A 431 29.80 3.15 -6.30
N THR A 432 28.85 2.78 -5.44
CA THR A 432 29.15 2.37 -4.06
C THR A 432 29.77 0.98 -4.04
N ALA A 433 29.19 0.04 -4.79
CA ALA A 433 29.71 -1.32 -4.89
C ALA A 433 31.06 -1.40 -5.63
N ASP A 434 31.19 -0.72 -6.77
CA ASP A 434 32.42 -0.66 -7.58
C ASP A 434 33.57 -0.05 -6.77
N ALA A 435 33.34 1.04 -6.04
CA ALA A 435 34.38 1.61 -5.17
C ALA A 435 34.70 0.73 -3.94
N LEU A 436 33.74 0.01 -3.37
CA LEU A 436 33.99 -0.88 -2.21
C LEU A 436 34.78 -2.13 -2.61
N ASP A 437 34.43 -2.74 -3.74
CA ASP A 437 35.10 -3.95 -4.25
C ASP A 437 36.52 -3.64 -4.74
N LEU A 438 36.70 -2.56 -5.52
CA LEU A 438 38.03 -2.05 -5.89
C LEU A 438 38.87 -1.67 -4.66
N LYS A 439 38.26 -1.11 -3.61
CA LYS A 439 38.97 -0.79 -2.36
C LYS A 439 39.51 -2.07 -1.71
N ALA A 440 38.71 -3.14 -1.67
CA ALA A 440 39.15 -4.43 -1.15
C ALA A 440 40.22 -5.11 -2.03
N GLU A 441 40.08 -5.04 -3.36
CA GLU A 441 41.07 -5.55 -4.32
C GLU A 441 42.42 -4.86 -4.14
N TYR A 442 42.47 -3.53 -4.18
CA TYR A 442 43.74 -2.79 -4.05
C TYR A 442 44.34 -2.92 -2.64
N MET A 443 43.54 -3.12 -1.59
CA MET A 443 44.07 -3.47 -0.25
C MET A 443 44.72 -4.87 -0.24
N ARG A 444 44.15 -5.85 -0.97
CA ARG A 444 44.74 -7.19 -1.15
C ARG A 444 46.04 -7.12 -1.97
N GLU A 445 46.07 -6.35 -3.06
CA GLU A 445 47.29 -6.08 -3.84
C GLU A 445 48.39 -5.50 -2.97
N TYR A 446 48.08 -4.49 -2.16
CA TYR A 446 49.03 -3.80 -1.30
C TYR A 446 49.75 -4.78 -0.38
N TYR A 447 49.02 -5.70 0.25
CA TYR A 447 49.60 -6.74 1.10
C TYR A 447 50.28 -7.88 0.32
N ALA A 448 49.85 -8.18 -0.90
CA ALA A 448 50.54 -9.14 -1.78
C ALA A 448 51.94 -8.63 -2.17
N ARG A 449 52.03 -7.35 -2.57
CA ARG A 449 53.29 -6.69 -2.89
C ARG A 449 54.19 -6.52 -1.67
N GLN A 450 53.64 -6.35 -0.46
CA GLN A 450 54.43 -6.42 0.78
C GLN A 450 55.03 -7.81 1.05
N ARG A 451 54.40 -8.91 0.59
CA ARG A 451 54.99 -10.26 0.63
C ARG A 451 55.94 -10.56 -0.53
N GLY A 452 56.12 -9.62 -1.47
CA GLY A 452 57.00 -9.76 -2.63
C GLY A 452 56.37 -10.51 -3.81
N ALA A 453 55.05 -10.59 -3.87
CA ALA A 453 54.30 -11.14 -5.00
C ALA A 453 53.83 -10.03 -5.95
N ASP A 454 53.76 -10.33 -7.25
CA ASP A 454 53.37 -9.35 -8.28
C ASP A 454 51.86 -9.05 -8.26
N SER A 455 51.03 -10.06 -7.99
CA SER A 455 49.58 -9.96 -7.81
C SER A 455 49.07 -10.80 -6.63
N PHE A 456 47.85 -10.53 -6.17
CA PHE A 456 47.21 -11.32 -5.12
C PHE A 456 47.03 -12.80 -5.51
N ASP A 457 46.59 -13.07 -6.74
CA ASP A 457 46.36 -14.44 -7.23
C ASP A 457 47.64 -15.29 -7.35
N SER A 458 48.81 -14.62 -7.45
CA SER A 458 50.10 -15.30 -7.55
C SER A 458 50.63 -15.89 -6.22
N LEU A 459 49.96 -15.57 -5.11
CA LEU A 459 50.27 -16.10 -3.77
C LEU A 459 49.75 -17.53 -3.56
N ALA A 460 50.35 -18.25 -2.61
CA ALA A 460 49.82 -19.52 -2.12
C ALA A 460 48.49 -19.33 -1.36
N ASP A 461 47.66 -20.38 -1.31
CA ASP A 461 46.31 -20.33 -0.75
C ASP A 461 46.29 -19.84 0.72
N ASP A 462 47.24 -20.31 1.55
CA ASP A 462 47.40 -19.86 2.94
C ASP A 462 47.77 -18.36 3.04
N ASP A 463 48.59 -17.85 2.11
CA ASP A 463 48.97 -16.44 2.05
C ASP A 463 47.78 -15.57 1.61
N ARG A 464 46.99 -16.03 0.64
CA ARG A 464 45.77 -15.35 0.17
C ARG A 464 44.74 -15.25 1.30
N ALA A 465 44.39 -16.37 1.94
CA ALA A 465 43.44 -16.39 3.07
C ALA A 465 43.90 -15.51 4.25
N ALA A 466 45.21 -15.45 4.52
CA ALA A 466 45.78 -14.58 5.54
C ALA A 466 45.75 -13.08 5.19
N ILE A 467 45.70 -12.73 3.90
CA ILE A 467 45.49 -11.35 3.43
C ILE A 467 44.00 -11.01 3.39
N GLU A 468 43.14 -11.91 2.92
CA GLU A 468 41.69 -11.72 2.89
C GLU A 468 41.14 -11.41 4.29
N ARG A 469 41.48 -12.24 5.28
CA ARG A 469 41.07 -12.00 6.67
C ARG A 469 41.64 -10.70 7.22
N ARG A 470 42.86 -10.31 6.82
CA ARG A 470 43.45 -9.04 7.24
C ARG A 470 42.69 -7.85 6.66
N VAL A 471 42.28 -7.92 5.40
CA VAL A 471 41.55 -6.85 4.72
C VAL A 471 40.13 -6.74 5.26
N GLU A 472 39.44 -7.87 5.49
CA GLU A 472 38.15 -7.91 6.19
C GLU A 472 38.23 -7.25 7.58
N ASN A 473 39.26 -7.61 8.37
CA ASN A 473 39.54 -7.01 9.68
C ASN A 473 40.05 -5.54 9.63
N GLU A 474 40.34 -4.97 8.45
CA GLU A 474 40.66 -3.55 8.27
C GLU A 474 39.46 -2.75 7.73
N PHE A 475 38.39 -3.43 7.31
CA PHE A 475 37.08 -2.83 7.02
C PHE A 475 36.14 -2.81 8.23
N ASP A 476 36.26 -3.82 9.11
CA ASP A 476 35.63 -3.94 10.43
C ASP A 476 36.07 -2.77 11.35
N ALA A 477 35.33 -1.66 11.29
CA ALA A 477 35.71 -0.38 11.90
C ALA A 477 34.50 0.44 12.36
N ASP A 478 34.54 0.90 13.61
CA ASP A 478 33.56 1.84 14.18
C ASP A 478 33.60 3.21 13.47
N ALA A 479 32.44 3.87 13.39
CA ALA A 479 32.35 5.29 13.05
C ALA A 479 33.17 6.18 14.02
N PRO A 480 33.84 7.23 13.52
CA PRO A 480 34.71 8.06 14.35
C PRO A 480 33.91 8.91 15.35
N GLU A 481 34.38 8.96 16.60
CA GLU A 481 33.83 9.82 17.68
C GLU A 481 33.90 11.34 17.38
N GLY A 482 34.63 11.74 16.35
CA GLY A 482 34.84 13.13 15.93
C GLY A 482 34.94 13.26 14.42
N SER A 483 35.16 14.47 13.92
CA SER A 483 35.05 14.79 12.50
C SER A 483 36.22 14.33 11.60
N ILE A 484 37.14 13.51 12.12
CA ILE A 484 38.30 12.99 11.37
C ILE A 484 38.23 11.47 11.32
N ALA A 485 38.02 10.91 10.13
CA ALA A 485 38.18 9.47 9.89
C ALA A 485 39.66 9.13 9.63
N ARG A 486 40.03 7.87 9.84
CA ARG A 486 41.40 7.37 9.67
C ARG A 486 41.42 6.20 8.71
N TYR A 487 42.40 6.19 7.82
CA TYR A 487 42.66 5.12 6.88
C TYR A 487 43.93 4.34 7.22
N SER A 488 43.89 3.02 7.02
CA SER A 488 45.04 2.13 6.89
C SER A 488 45.96 2.56 5.75
N ALA A 489 47.24 2.17 5.81
CA ALA A 489 48.17 2.40 4.71
C ALA A 489 47.72 1.70 3.40
N ALA A 490 46.97 0.60 3.51
CA ALA A 490 46.37 -0.08 2.37
C ALA A 490 45.18 0.69 1.77
N GLU A 491 44.32 1.26 2.62
CA GLU A 491 43.21 2.11 2.19
C GLU A 491 43.69 3.39 1.49
N VAL A 492 44.77 4.01 1.98
CA VAL A 492 45.39 5.18 1.33
C VAL A 492 45.90 4.82 -0.08
N TYR A 493 46.53 3.65 -0.24
CA TYR A 493 46.94 3.14 -1.56
C TYR A 493 45.73 2.88 -2.47
N ALA A 494 44.69 2.22 -1.94
CA ALA A 494 43.49 1.84 -2.67
C ALA A 494 42.68 3.05 -3.15
N HIS A 495 42.42 4.04 -2.28
CA HIS A 495 41.79 5.32 -2.66
C HIS A 495 42.59 6.04 -3.74
N GLY A 496 43.93 5.94 -3.69
CA GLY A 496 44.82 6.43 -4.74
C GLY A 496 44.63 5.74 -6.10
N GLN A 497 44.41 4.42 -6.13
CA GLN A 497 44.15 3.69 -7.38
C GLN A 497 42.74 3.95 -7.92
N ILE A 498 41.71 3.96 -7.06
CA ILE A 498 40.32 4.24 -7.46
C ILE A 498 40.19 5.62 -8.10
N ARG A 499 40.92 6.63 -7.59
CA ARG A 499 41.03 7.95 -8.23
C ARG A 499 41.57 7.87 -9.66
N ASN A 500 42.58 7.04 -9.93
CA ASN A 500 43.14 6.86 -11.28
C ASN A 500 42.13 6.14 -12.19
N GLU A 501 41.59 5.01 -11.74
CA GLU A 501 40.59 4.22 -12.47
C GLU A 501 39.38 5.07 -12.87
N TYR A 502 38.87 5.93 -11.98
CA TYR A 502 37.75 6.81 -12.29
C TYR A 502 38.13 7.96 -13.24
N VAL A 503 39.37 8.46 -13.18
CA VAL A 503 39.88 9.44 -14.15
C VAL A 503 39.99 8.82 -15.54
N ASP A 504 40.60 7.65 -15.65
CA ASP A 504 40.75 6.96 -16.93
C ASP A 504 39.38 6.56 -17.50
N ARG A 505 38.47 6.01 -16.67
CA ARG A 505 37.12 5.59 -17.07
C ARG A 505 36.19 6.75 -17.47
N TYR A 506 36.15 7.86 -16.72
CA TYR A 506 35.16 8.94 -16.93
C TYR A 506 35.70 10.20 -17.62
N TYR A 507 37.00 10.49 -17.56
CA TYR A 507 37.64 11.58 -18.32
C TYR A 507 38.40 11.03 -19.54
N GLY A 508 39.19 9.97 -19.38
CA GLY A 508 39.85 9.28 -20.51
C GLY A 508 38.84 8.65 -21.47
N GLY A 509 37.78 8.04 -20.92
CA GLY A 509 36.68 7.41 -21.64
C GLY A 509 36.77 5.89 -21.65
N SER A 510 35.62 5.24 -21.68
CA SER A 510 35.44 3.78 -21.69
C SER A 510 34.29 3.45 -22.67
N PRO A 511 34.56 3.44 -24.00
CA PRO A 511 33.53 3.24 -25.02
C PRO A 511 32.76 1.92 -24.86
N GLU A 512 33.45 0.86 -24.44
CA GLU A 512 32.87 -0.44 -24.10
C GLU A 512 31.88 -0.38 -22.92
N ARG A 513 31.98 0.59 -22.01
CA ARG A 513 30.96 0.88 -20.98
C ARG A 513 29.92 1.90 -21.44
N GLY A 514 29.97 2.35 -22.71
CA GLY A 514 29.13 3.42 -23.25
C GLY A 514 29.48 4.80 -22.67
N ILE A 515 30.75 5.02 -22.30
CA ILE A 515 31.27 6.28 -21.73
C ILE A 515 32.23 6.92 -22.74
N PRO A 516 31.86 8.00 -23.45
CA PRO A 516 32.76 8.68 -24.38
C PRO A 516 33.94 9.36 -23.65
N GLN A 517 35.02 9.63 -24.40
CA GLN A 517 36.12 10.46 -23.91
C GLN A 517 35.61 11.86 -23.51
N GLY A 518 36.00 12.34 -22.34
CA GLY A 518 35.52 13.61 -21.80
C GLY A 518 34.05 13.59 -21.36
N TYR A 519 33.47 12.43 -21.01
CA TYR A 519 32.12 12.37 -20.43
C TYR A 519 32.00 13.21 -19.14
N VAL A 520 33.08 13.28 -18.36
CA VAL A 520 33.31 14.32 -17.35
C VAL A 520 34.36 15.29 -17.88
N ASP A 521 34.07 16.60 -17.87
CA ASP A 521 34.89 17.64 -18.53
C ASP A 521 36.36 17.75 -18.04
N SER A 522 36.66 17.31 -16.80
CA SER A 522 37.99 17.46 -16.21
C SER A 522 38.45 16.23 -15.41
N PRO A 523 39.76 15.91 -15.39
CA PRO A 523 40.29 14.81 -14.59
C PRO A 523 40.19 15.11 -13.08
N GLU A 524 40.19 16.38 -12.68
CA GLU A 524 39.94 16.71 -11.27
C GLU A 524 38.49 16.39 -10.88
N ALA A 525 37.50 16.74 -11.69
CA ALA A 525 36.10 16.40 -11.41
C ALA A 525 35.89 14.87 -11.36
N ALA A 526 36.52 14.11 -12.26
CA ALA A 526 36.49 12.64 -12.22
C ALA A 526 37.14 12.07 -10.94
N ALA A 527 38.28 12.62 -10.50
CA ALA A 527 38.91 12.27 -9.22
C ALA A 527 38.05 12.65 -7.99
N ARG A 528 37.22 13.70 -8.07
CA ARG A 528 36.24 14.00 -7.02
C ARG A 528 35.03 13.07 -7.04
N ILE A 529 34.59 12.60 -8.20
CA ILE A 529 33.56 11.56 -8.28
C ILE A 529 34.06 10.26 -7.60
N ALA A 530 35.35 9.94 -7.74
CA ALA A 530 36.00 8.87 -6.97
C ALA A 530 35.98 9.14 -5.44
N ASP A 531 36.27 10.37 -5.01
CA ASP A 531 36.18 10.77 -3.58
C ASP A 531 34.77 10.56 -3.00
N PHE A 532 33.73 10.91 -3.77
CA PHE A 532 32.33 10.68 -3.40
C PHE A 532 31.97 9.18 -3.35
N ALA A 533 32.39 8.40 -4.35
CA ALA A 533 32.19 6.96 -4.39
C ALA A 533 32.88 6.26 -3.21
N CYS A 534 34.14 6.61 -2.92
CA CYS A 534 34.89 6.15 -1.75
C CYS A 534 34.21 6.54 -0.42
N TRP A 535 33.55 7.70 -0.31
CA TRP A 535 32.76 8.05 0.88
C TRP A 535 31.50 7.17 1.01
N THR A 536 30.78 6.89 -0.09
CA THR A 536 29.64 5.96 -0.04
C THR A 536 30.07 4.53 0.29
N ALA A 537 31.23 4.09 -0.21
CA ALA A 537 31.83 2.80 0.14
C ALA A 537 32.27 2.76 1.61
N TRP A 538 32.88 3.85 2.12
CA TRP A 538 33.26 3.98 3.52
C TRP A 538 32.07 3.78 4.47
N MET A 539 30.96 4.51 4.26
CA MET A 539 29.77 4.33 5.10
C MET A 539 29.06 2.98 4.88
N ALA A 540 29.33 2.29 3.77
CA ALA A 540 28.78 0.97 3.49
C ALA A 540 29.45 -0.18 4.26
N HIS A 541 30.68 0.01 4.75
CA HIS A 541 31.41 -0.95 5.60
C HIS A 541 31.65 -0.45 7.04
N THR A 542 31.53 0.85 7.31
CA THR A 542 31.83 1.44 8.63
C THR A 542 30.62 1.34 9.54
N ASP A 543 30.84 0.81 10.74
CA ASP A 543 29.81 0.50 11.72
C ASP A 543 29.17 1.76 12.31
N ARG A 544 27.84 1.76 12.39
CA ARG A 544 27.06 2.88 12.93
C ARG A 544 27.34 3.02 14.45
N PRO A 545 27.41 4.23 15.03
CA PRO A 545 27.55 4.39 16.48
C PRO A 545 26.46 3.65 17.27
N ASP A 546 26.87 2.96 18.34
CA ASP A 546 26.05 2.08 19.17
C ASP A 546 25.44 0.88 18.41
N SER A 547 26.10 0.39 17.36
CA SER A 547 25.64 -0.69 16.47
C SER A 547 26.61 -1.89 16.40
N ASN A 548 26.30 -2.82 15.51
CA ASN A 548 27.10 -3.98 15.11
C ASN A 548 26.94 -4.28 13.59
N HIS A 549 26.67 -3.23 12.83
CA HIS A 549 26.41 -3.22 11.39
C HIS A 549 26.57 -1.79 10.83
N SER A 550 26.85 -1.70 9.53
CA SER A 550 27.21 -0.45 8.86
C SER A 550 26.05 0.55 8.74
N TYR A 551 26.35 1.80 8.36
CA TYR A 551 25.31 2.82 8.16
C TYR A 551 24.22 2.40 7.16
N THR A 552 24.54 1.52 6.21
CA THR A 552 23.67 0.97 5.16
C THR A 552 23.10 -0.41 5.49
N ASN A 553 23.18 -0.86 6.74
CA ASN A 553 22.76 -2.20 7.18
C ASN A 553 23.49 -3.34 6.44
N ASP A 554 24.81 -3.18 6.29
CA ASP A 554 25.76 -4.07 5.61
C ASP A 554 25.55 -4.24 4.09
N TRP A 555 24.77 -3.36 3.46
CA TRP A 555 24.61 -3.32 1.99
C TRP A 555 25.72 -2.46 1.36
N PRO A 556 26.29 -2.81 0.19
CA PRO A 556 25.96 -3.94 -0.70
C PRO A 556 26.68 -5.23 -0.30
N TYR A 557 26.24 -6.36 -0.85
CA TYR A 557 26.91 -7.65 -0.69
C TYR A 557 28.29 -7.66 -1.38
N VAL A 558 29.33 -7.35 -0.61
CA VAL A 558 30.74 -7.43 -1.00
C VAL A 558 31.46 -8.23 0.09
N PRO A 559 31.54 -9.57 -0.02
CA PRO A 559 32.15 -10.43 1.00
C PRO A 559 33.62 -10.10 1.30
N ALA A 560 34.30 -9.45 0.36
CA ALA A 560 35.67 -8.96 0.50
C ALA A 560 35.83 -7.85 1.56
N ALA A 561 34.74 -7.12 1.88
CA ALA A 561 34.68 -6.07 2.88
C ALA A 561 33.93 -6.48 4.17
N GLY A 562 33.56 -7.75 4.31
CA GLY A 562 32.81 -8.26 5.46
C GLY A 562 31.28 -8.22 5.31
N ASN A 563 30.76 -7.29 4.49
CA ASN A 563 29.34 -7.05 4.22
C ASN A 563 28.53 -8.32 3.87
N ARG A 564 27.53 -8.63 4.72
CA ARG A 564 26.62 -9.79 4.63
C ARG A 564 25.24 -9.41 5.19
N PRO A 565 24.13 -10.12 4.88
CA PRO A 565 22.83 -9.78 5.44
C PRO A 565 22.81 -9.83 6.98
N THR A 566 22.51 -8.71 7.62
CA THR A 566 22.41 -8.61 9.09
C THR A 566 21.28 -9.48 9.65
N GLY A 567 21.37 -9.82 10.94
CA GLY A 567 20.33 -10.61 11.63
C GLY A 567 18.93 -9.98 11.55
N GLN A 568 18.83 -8.65 11.56
CA GLN A 568 17.55 -7.95 11.39
C GLN A 568 16.94 -8.17 9.99
N VAL A 569 17.74 -8.22 8.92
CA VAL A 569 17.24 -8.45 7.55
C VAL A 569 16.60 -9.83 7.43
N VAL A 570 17.19 -10.86 8.04
CA VAL A 570 16.63 -12.23 8.06
C VAL A 570 15.36 -12.30 8.91
N VAL A 571 15.36 -11.68 10.10
CA VAL A 571 14.18 -11.65 11.00
C VAL A 571 13.01 -10.91 10.36
N TRP A 572 13.22 -9.71 9.82
CA TRP A 572 12.15 -8.93 9.20
C TRP A 572 11.63 -9.56 7.91
N SER A 573 12.47 -10.23 7.13
CA SER A 573 12.01 -11.06 5.99
C SER A 573 11.17 -12.28 6.39
N THR A 574 11.30 -12.74 7.64
CA THR A 574 10.43 -13.78 8.19
C THR A 574 9.11 -13.18 8.67
N ILE A 575 9.18 -12.00 9.32
CA ILE A 575 8.01 -11.27 9.81
C ILE A 575 7.13 -10.78 8.65
N SER A 576 7.66 -10.32 7.52
CA SER A 576 6.84 -9.91 6.37
C SER A 576 6.00 -11.06 5.81
N VAL A 577 6.51 -12.29 5.74
CA VAL A 577 5.69 -13.44 5.30
C VAL A 577 4.54 -13.71 6.27
N VAL A 578 4.74 -13.54 7.58
CA VAL A 578 3.68 -13.65 8.59
C VAL A 578 2.68 -12.50 8.49
N LEU A 579 3.16 -11.25 8.35
CA LEU A 579 2.33 -10.06 8.18
C LEU A 579 1.51 -10.09 6.89
N LEU A 580 2.04 -10.65 5.80
CA LEU A 580 1.31 -10.83 4.55
C LEU A 580 0.12 -11.79 4.74
N ILE A 581 0.36 -12.94 5.38
CA ILE A 581 -0.68 -13.95 5.62
C ILE A 581 -1.74 -13.41 6.59
N ALA A 582 -1.32 -12.82 7.71
CA ALA A 582 -2.22 -12.25 8.71
C ALA A 582 -2.99 -11.03 8.18
N GLY A 583 -2.32 -10.15 7.43
CA GLY A 583 -2.91 -8.97 6.80
C GLY A 583 -3.91 -9.32 5.70
N ALA A 584 -3.62 -10.35 4.89
CA ALA A 584 -4.58 -10.86 3.91
C ALA A 584 -5.81 -11.49 4.58
N GLY A 585 -5.63 -12.30 5.63
CA GLY A 585 -6.73 -12.88 6.41
C GLY A 585 -7.60 -11.82 7.07
N PHE A 586 -6.98 -10.87 7.78
CA PHE A 586 -7.67 -9.72 8.38
C PHE A 586 -8.38 -8.86 7.33
N GLY A 587 -7.74 -8.61 6.19
CA GLY A 587 -8.34 -7.86 5.08
C GLY A 587 -9.59 -8.53 4.53
N VAL A 588 -9.58 -9.85 4.32
CA VAL A 588 -10.75 -10.61 3.84
C VAL A 588 -11.87 -10.60 4.88
N TRP A 589 -11.55 -10.79 6.16
CA TRP A 589 -12.50 -10.67 7.26
C TRP A 589 -13.12 -9.25 7.34
N ALA A 590 -12.32 -8.21 7.15
CA ALA A 590 -12.76 -6.82 7.16
C ALA A 590 -13.65 -6.50 5.94
N TYR A 591 -13.25 -6.93 4.74
CA TYR A 591 -14.00 -6.73 3.50
C TYR A 591 -15.42 -7.31 3.60
N HIS A 592 -15.56 -8.53 4.12
CA HIS A 592 -16.86 -9.13 4.39
C HIS A 592 -17.61 -8.49 5.59
N SER A 593 -16.91 -7.98 6.61
CA SER A 593 -17.55 -7.34 7.77
C SER A 593 -18.03 -5.91 7.53
N PHE A 594 -17.52 -5.22 6.50
CA PHE A 594 -17.90 -3.85 6.18
C PHE A 594 -19.03 -3.72 5.15
N ASP A 595 -19.51 -4.82 4.56
CA ASP A 595 -20.52 -4.81 3.49
C ASP A 595 -20.13 -3.84 2.35
N VAL A 596 -18.93 -4.07 1.80
CA VAL A 596 -18.37 -3.24 0.73
C VAL A 596 -19.03 -3.61 -0.60
N ALA A 597 -20.14 -2.94 -0.90
CA ALA A 597 -21.02 -3.16 -2.04
C ALA A 597 -20.29 -3.61 -3.32
N GLU A 598 -20.64 -4.81 -3.79
CA GLU A 598 -20.19 -5.32 -5.10
C GLU A 598 -20.90 -4.56 -6.25
N PRO A 599 -20.27 -4.43 -7.44
CA PRO A 599 -20.91 -3.82 -8.59
C PRO A 599 -22.16 -4.60 -9.01
N THR A 600 -23.26 -3.89 -9.27
CA THR A 600 -24.54 -4.54 -9.57
C THR A 600 -24.44 -5.44 -10.80
N THR A 601 -25.08 -6.62 -10.74
CA THR A 601 -25.13 -7.58 -11.86
C THR A 601 -26.39 -7.45 -12.72
N GLU A 602 -27.22 -6.43 -12.42
CA GLU A 602 -28.45 -6.12 -13.13
C GLU A 602 -28.19 -5.28 -14.40
N LEU A 603 -29.19 -5.26 -15.30
CA LEU A 603 -29.13 -4.52 -16.56
C LEU A 603 -29.50 -3.05 -16.34
N VAL A 604 -28.49 -2.22 -16.07
CA VAL A 604 -28.61 -0.75 -16.00
C VAL A 604 -28.82 -0.17 -17.41
N ASP A 605 -29.76 0.77 -17.56
CA ASP A 605 -29.95 1.55 -18.80
C ASP A 605 -28.91 2.68 -18.88
N VAL A 606 -27.75 2.38 -19.45
CA VAL A 606 -26.59 3.29 -19.47
C VAL A 606 -26.77 4.38 -20.54
N PRO A 607 -26.75 5.68 -20.19
CA PRO A 607 -26.98 6.76 -21.15
C PRO A 607 -26.04 6.73 -22.37
N SER A 608 -26.61 6.84 -23.57
CA SER A 608 -25.84 6.97 -24.82
C SER A 608 -24.93 8.20 -24.73
N PRO A 609 -23.63 8.10 -25.05
CA PRO A 609 -22.74 9.26 -25.02
C PRO A 609 -23.13 10.43 -25.93
N ASP A 610 -23.97 10.23 -26.94
CA ASP A 610 -24.53 11.33 -27.75
C ASP A 610 -25.59 12.16 -27.00
N SER A 611 -26.11 11.69 -25.84
CA SER A 611 -26.98 12.48 -24.95
C SER A 611 -26.21 13.33 -23.93
N VAL A 612 -24.90 13.12 -23.75
CA VAL A 612 -24.08 13.86 -22.78
C VAL A 612 -23.66 15.22 -23.34
N SER A 613 -24.10 16.32 -22.72
CA SER A 613 -23.78 17.66 -23.21
C SER A 613 -22.34 18.06 -22.89
N VAL A 614 -21.44 18.00 -23.87
CA VAL A 614 -20.00 18.27 -23.66
C VAL A 614 -19.68 19.77 -23.64
N THR A 615 -19.24 20.30 -22.50
CA THR A 615 -18.91 21.74 -22.32
C THR A 615 -17.67 22.20 -23.12
N PRO A 616 -17.48 23.52 -23.33
CA PRO A 616 -16.24 24.06 -23.90
C PRO A 616 -14.96 23.69 -23.15
N SER A 617 -14.99 23.57 -21.81
CA SER A 617 -13.82 23.22 -21.00
C SER A 617 -13.49 21.73 -21.07
N GLN A 618 -14.50 20.85 -21.05
CA GLN A 618 -14.35 19.43 -21.36
C GLN A 618 -13.71 19.22 -22.75
N TYR A 619 -14.15 19.99 -23.75
CA TYR A 619 -13.55 19.97 -25.09
C TYR A 619 -12.15 20.61 -25.17
N ALA A 620 -11.72 21.37 -24.16
CA ALA A 620 -10.34 21.78 -24.00
C ALA A 620 -9.49 20.68 -23.33
N ALA A 621 -10.02 20.01 -22.29
CA ALA A 621 -9.39 18.88 -21.62
C ALA A 621 -9.15 17.69 -22.57
N ALA A 622 -10.11 17.39 -23.46
CA ALA A 622 -9.97 16.33 -24.48
C ALA A 622 -8.76 16.49 -25.43
N ARG A 623 -8.14 17.69 -25.50
CA ARG A 623 -6.93 17.95 -26.30
C ARG A 623 -5.65 17.44 -25.64
N TYR A 624 -5.68 17.16 -24.33
CA TYR A 624 -4.56 16.58 -23.59
C TYR A 624 -4.31 15.13 -24.04
N VAL A 625 -5.37 14.39 -24.39
CA VAL A 625 -5.28 12.96 -24.75
C VAL A 625 -4.35 12.66 -25.94
N PRO A 626 -4.44 13.33 -27.11
CA PRO A 626 -3.48 13.12 -28.20
C PRO A 626 -2.07 13.69 -27.91
N VAL A 627 -1.93 14.66 -26.99
CA VAL A 627 -0.62 15.13 -26.54
C VAL A 627 0.06 14.06 -25.68
N ALA A 628 -0.66 13.45 -24.74
CA ALA A 628 -0.18 12.30 -23.98
C ALA A 628 0.15 11.11 -24.89
N GLY A 629 -0.66 10.82 -25.91
CA GLY A 629 -0.33 9.80 -26.91
C GLY A 629 1.00 10.06 -27.61
N ALA A 630 1.24 11.30 -28.07
CA ALA A 630 2.52 11.68 -28.68
C ALA A 630 3.71 11.56 -27.70
N LEU A 631 3.53 11.92 -26.42
CA LEU A 631 4.54 11.74 -25.38
C LEU A 631 4.81 10.25 -25.08
N PHE A 632 3.77 9.39 -25.08
CA PHE A 632 3.90 7.94 -24.92
C PHE A 632 4.65 7.30 -26.11
N VAL A 633 4.35 7.72 -27.35
CA VAL A 633 5.13 7.28 -28.53
C VAL A 633 6.60 7.69 -28.42
N ALA A 634 6.89 8.91 -27.99
CA ALA A 634 8.27 9.34 -27.74
C ALA A 634 8.93 8.49 -26.63
N GLN A 635 8.20 8.21 -25.54
CA GLN A 635 8.69 7.40 -24.42
C GLN A 635 9.02 5.96 -24.83
N ALA A 636 8.16 5.32 -25.62
CA ALA A 636 8.35 3.96 -26.12
C ALA A 636 9.54 3.88 -27.11
N LEU A 637 9.68 4.86 -28.00
CA LEU A 637 10.81 4.93 -28.94
C LEU A 637 12.15 5.13 -28.22
N VAL A 638 12.22 6.04 -27.24
CA VAL A 638 13.43 6.22 -26.42
C VAL A 638 13.67 4.99 -25.53
N GLY A 639 12.63 4.30 -25.09
CA GLY A 639 12.75 3.03 -24.34
C GLY A 639 13.40 1.92 -25.15
N ALA A 640 13.00 1.73 -26.41
CA ALA A 640 13.63 0.77 -27.31
C ALA A 640 15.05 1.18 -27.71
N TYR A 641 15.34 2.48 -27.80
CA TYR A 641 16.71 2.99 -27.98
C TYR A 641 17.61 2.66 -26.78
N LEU A 642 17.11 2.79 -25.55
CA LEU A 642 17.81 2.37 -24.33
C LEU A 642 17.98 0.85 -24.23
N ALA A 643 17.00 0.07 -24.68
CA ALA A 643 17.14 -1.38 -24.78
C ALA A 643 18.26 -1.78 -25.76
N HIS A 644 18.33 -1.10 -26.91
CA HIS A 644 19.36 -1.33 -27.93
C HIS A 644 20.78 -1.08 -27.42
N TYR A 645 20.99 -0.06 -26.59
CA TYR A 645 22.31 0.24 -26.03
C TYR A 645 22.94 -0.92 -25.23
N TYR A 646 22.16 -1.78 -24.58
CA TYR A 646 22.72 -2.95 -23.86
C TYR A 646 23.29 -4.02 -24.80
N VAL A 647 22.97 -3.93 -26.10
CA VAL A 647 23.45 -4.81 -27.18
C VAL A 647 24.56 -4.12 -28.00
N GLU A 648 24.37 -2.84 -28.33
CA GLU A 648 25.32 -2.04 -29.12
C GLU A 648 25.71 -0.78 -28.33
N ARG A 649 26.67 -0.91 -27.40
CA ARG A 649 27.05 0.18 -26.47
C ARG A 649 27.68 1.40 -27.14
N THR A 650 28.26 1.23 -28.32
CA THR A 650 29.01 2.26 -29.07
C THR A 650 28.31 2.76 -30.33
N GLY A 651 27.08 2.32 -30.62
CA GLY A 651 26.43 2.60 -31.90
C GLY A 651 24.92 2.36 -31.91
N PHE A 652 24.31 2.48 -33.09
CA PHE A 652 22.91 2.16 -33.30
C PHE A 652 22.67 1.69 -34.75
N TYR A 653 22.60 0.37 -34.94
CA TYR A 653 22.38 -0.32 -36.23
C TYR A 653 23.34 0.12 -37.36
N GLY A 654 24.54 0.59 -37.03
CA GLY A 654 25.47 1.16 -38.02
C GLY A 654 24.97 2.43 -38.74
N LEU A 655 24.05 3.21 -38.14
CA LEU A 655 23.57 4.46 -38.75
C LEU A 655 24.68 5.53 -38.91
N GLU A 656 25.72 5.50 -38.07
CA GLU A 656 26.89 6.37 -38.24
C GLU A 656 27.62 6.03 -39.54
N GLU A 657 28.01 4.76 -39.74
CA GLU A 657 28.72 4.29 -40.94
C GLU A 657 27.93 4.51 -42.24
N THR A 658 26.59 4.40 -42.17
CA THR A 658 25.73 4.40 -43.36
C THR A 658 25.12 5.77 -43.71
N LEU A 659 24.90 6.65 -42.72
CA LEU A 659 24.27 7.96 -42.92
C LEU A 659 25.11 9.15 -42.42
N GLY A 660 26.23 8.90 -41.72
CA GLY A 660 27.02 9.95 -41.06
C GLY A 660 26.32 10.58 -39.85
N ILE A 661 25.38 9.85 -39.23
CA ILE A 661 24.63 10.30 -38.05
C ILE A 661 25.07 9.46 -36.85
N ASP A 662 26.03 9.97 -36.10
CA ASP A 662 26.30 9.51 -34.74
C ASP A 662 25.11 9.93 -33.85
N LEU A 663 24.28 8.95 -33.52
CA LEU A 663 23.13 9.11 -32.61
C LEU A 663 23.56 9.06 -31.13
N VAL A 664 24.72 8.46 -30.83
CA VAL A 664 25.24 8.20 -29.49
C VAL A 664 25.78 9.47 -28.84
N SER A 665 26.54 10.31 -29.56
CA SER A 665 26.96 11.62 -29.04
C SER A 665 25.85 12.68 -29.06
N LEU A 666 24.78 12.47 -29.85
CA LEU A 666 23.60 13.33 -29.88
C LEU A 666 22.64 13.04 -28.71
N VAL A 667 22.42 11.75 -28.42
CA VAL A 667 21.56 11.25 -27.35
C VAL A 667 22.28 10.11 -26.60
N PRO A 668 23.21 10.42 -25.68
CA PRO A 668 23.89 9.42 -24.86
C PRO A 668 22.90 8.69 -23.94
N PHE A 669 23.28 7.50 -23.46
CA PHE A 669 22.41 6.63 -22.65
C PHE A 669 21.77 7.38 -21.46
N SER A 670 22.55 8.13 -20.68
CA SER A 670 22.07 8.89 -19.52
C SER A 670 21.02 9.95 -19.86
N LEU A 671 21.14 10.61 -21.02
CA LEU A 671 20.13 11.54 -21.52
C LEU A 671 18.86 10.80 -21.98
N GLY A 672 19.04 9.72 -22.74
CA GLY A 672 17.92 8.88 -23.19
C GLY A 672 17.11 8.37 -22.00
N ARG A 673 17.79 7.89 -20.93
CA ARG A 673 17.15 7.41 -19.70
C ARG A 673 16.38 8.52 -19.00
N THR A 674 17.01 9.70 -18.86
CA THR A 674 16.36 10.90 -18.32
C THR A 674 15.06 11.21 -19.06
N TRP A 675 15.08 11.25 -20.39
CA TRP A 675 13.89 11.50 -21.21
C TRP A 675 12.85 10.38 -21.09
N HIS A 676 13.23 9.11 -21.13
CA HIS A 676 12.32 7.97 -21.03
C HIS A 676 11.55 7.94 -19.71
N VAL A 677 12.26 8.14 -18.58
CA VAL A 677 11.67 8.17 -17.24
C VAL A 677 10.73 9.37 -17.07
N ASN A 678 11.19 10.58 -17.41
CA ASN A 678 10.38 11.78 -17.29
C ASN A 678 9.16 11.75 -18.22
N LEU A 679 9.31 11.28 -19.47
CA LEU A 679 8.18 11.13 -20.39
C LEU A 679 7.14 10.16 -19.83
N GLY A 680 7.56 9.06 -19.21
CA GLY A 680 6.68 8.07 -18.58
C GLY A 680 5.77 8.70 -17.53
N ILE A 681 6.37 9.46 -16.62
CA ILE A 681 5.63 10.29 -15.65
C ILE A 681 4.71 11.30 -16.37
N LEU A 682 5.24 12.07 -17.32
CA LEU A 682 4.54 13.21 -17.91
C LEU A 682 3.33 12.81 -18.76
N TRP A 683 3.38 11.71 -19.52
CA TRP A 683 2.23 11.30 -20.36
C TRP A 683 1.09 10.72 -19.52
N ILE A 684 1.41 9.91 -18.52
CA ILE A 684 0.44 9.37 -17.54
C ILE A 684 -0.22 10.54 -16.80
N THR A 685 0.59 11.45 -16.24
CA THR A 685 0.11 12.66 -15.57
C THR A 685 -0.76 13.53 -16.49
N THR A 686 -0.39 13.70 -17.76
CA THR A 686 -1.18 14.49 -18.73
C THR A 686 -2.60 13.95 -18.92
N LEU A 687 -2.81 12.64 -18.80
CA LEU A 687 -4.14 12.01 -18.87
C LEU A 687 -4.91 12.17 -17.55
N TRP A 688 -4.25 12.07 -16.40
CA TRP A 688 -4.87 12.39 -15.09
C TRP A 688 -5.32 13.85 -15.01
N LEU A 689 -4.48 14.78 -15.47
CA LEU A 689 -4.82 16.20 -15.55
C LEU A 689 -5.99 16.45 -16.53
N ALA A 690 -6.10 15.65 -17.61
CA ALA A 690 -7.25 15.69 -18.50
C ALA A 690 -8.54 15.22 -17.79
N GLY A 691 -8.48 14.11 -17.05
CA GLY A 691 -9.62 13.56 -16.29
C GLY A 691 -10.19 14.55 -15.28
N GLY A 692 -9.37 15.11 -14.39
CA GLY A 692 -9.84 16.08 -13.39
C GLY A 692 -10.39 17.38 -13.98
N LEU A 693 -9.98 17.77 -15.19
CA LEU A 693 -10.59 18.90 -15.93
C LEU A 693 -11.86 18.52 -16.69
N PHE A 694 -12.12 17.23 -16.91
CA PHE A 694 -13.22 16.73 -17.74
C PHE A 694 -14.42 16.25 -16.91
N LEU A 695 -14.15 15.46 -15.87
CA LEU A 695 -15.17 14.78 -15.07
C LEU A 695 -16.12 15.72 -14.32
N PRO A 696 -15.70 16.87 -13.74
CA PRO A 696 -16.64 17.80 -13.08
C PRO A 696 -17.72 18.34 -14.01
N GLY A 697 -17.46 18.42 -15.32
CA GLY A 697 -18.42 18.86 -16.33
C GLY A 697 -19.48 17.81 -16.70
N LEU A 698 -19.34 16.54 -16.25
CA LEU A 698 -20.41 15.54 -16.41
C LEU A 698 -21.57 15.81 -15.46
N PHE A 699 -21.29 16.46 -14.33
CA PHE A 699 -22.26 16.82 -13.30
C PHE A 699 -22.74 18.28 -13.41
N SER A 700 -22.37 19.02 -14.46
CA SER A 700 -22.78 20.41 -14.66
C SER A 700 -22.75 20.88 -16.11
N GLU A 701 -23.89 21.39 -16.60
CA GLU A 701 -24.04 21.97 -17.95
C GLU A 701 -23.22 23.27 -18.18
N ARG A 702 -22.53 23.82 -17.16
CA ARG A 702 -22.02 25.21 -17.19
C ARG A 702 -20.55 25.33 -16.78
N ASP A 703 -19.75 25.87 -17.68
CA ASP A 703 -18.36 26.26 -17.40
C ASP A 703 -18.26 27.56 -16.57
N PRO A 704 -17.36 27.63 -15.57
CA PRO A 704 -16.92 28.89 -14.99
C PRO A 704 -16.32 29.85 -16.03
N PRO A 705 -16.37 31.18 -15.82
CA PRO A 705 -15.74 32.16 -16.71
C PRO A 705 -14.26 31.83 -16.98
N TRP A 706 -13.88 31.88 -18.26
CA TRP A 706 -12.54 31.56 -18.79
C TRP A 706 -12.03 30.12 -18.56
N GLN A 707 -12.84 29.17 -18.06
CA GLN A 707 -12.38 27.81 -17.73
C GLN A 707 -11.69 27.10 -18.91
N ALA A 708 -12.31 27.08 -20.09
CA ALA A 708 -11.75 26.47 -21.31
C ALA A 708 -10.46 27.17 -21.81
N ALA A 709 -10.32 28.48 -21.55
CA ALA A 709 -9.12 29.23 -21.88
C ALA A 709 -7.98 28.91 -20.90
N GLY A 710 -8.28 28.81 -19.60
CA GLY A 710 -7.34 28.35 -18.57
C GLY A 710 -6.83 26.94 -18.83
N ALA A 711 -7.73 25.99 -19.13
CA ALA A 711 -7.38 24.62 -19.49
C ALA A 711 -6.51 24.54 -20.78
N THR A 712 -6.74 25.42 -21.76
CA THR A 712 -5.91 25.50 -22.98
C THR A 712 -4.54 26.13 -22.69
N ALA A 713 -4.48 27.18 -21.85
CA ALA A 713 -3.25 27.85 -21.47
C ALA A 713 -2.34 26.96 -20.62
N LEU A 714 -2.92 26.18 -19.69
CA LEU A 714 -2.22 25.18 -18.89
C LEU A 714 -1.54 24.12 -19.77
N LEU A 715 -2.23 23.59 -20.78
CA LEU A 715 -1.65 22.62 -21.72
C LEU A 715 -0.43 23.23 -22.45
N GLY A 716 -0.56 24.48 -22.93
CA GLY A 716 0.54 25.20 -23.56
C GLY A 716 1.72 25.43 -22.61
N ALA A 717 1.46 25.76 -21.35
CA ALA A 717 2.49 25.93 -20.33
C ALA A 717 3.21 24.61 -20.01
N LEU A 718 2.49 23.52 -19.77
CA LEU A 718 3.07 22.19 -19.49
C LEU A 718 3.93 21.68 -20.64
N VAL A 719 3.50 21.87 -21.89
CA VAL A 719 4.31 21.55 -23.08
C VAL A 719 5.56 22.42 -23.16
N ALA A 720 5.45 23.74 -22.93
CA ALA A 720 6.61 24.64 -22.95
C ALA A 720 7.62 24.34 -21.83
N ILE A 721 7.15 24.00 -20.63
CA ILE A 721 7.97 23.56 -19.50
C ILE A 721 8.67 22.23 -19.82
N THR A 722 7.95 21.26 -20.38
CA THR A 722 8.52 19.94 -20.76
C THR A 722 9.62 20.08 -21.80
N VAL A 723 9.36 20.83 -22.89
CA VAL A 723 10.35 21.04 -23.96
C VAL A 723 11.55 21.84 -23.44
N GLY A 724 11.31 22.87 -22.62
CA GLY A 724 12.37 23.64 -21.97
C GLY A 724 13.23 22.80 -21.03
N ALA A 725 12.61 21.91 -20.25
CA ALA A 725 13.29 20.99 -19.34
C ALA A 725 14.22 20.01 -20.08
N PHE A 726 13.72 19.36 -21.13
CA PHE A 726 14.51 18.40 -21.90
C PHE A 726 15.61 19.06 -22.73
N ALA A 727 15.35 20.26 -23.28
CA ALA A 727 16.39 21.09 -23.87
C ALA A 727 17.44 21.54 -22.84
N GLY A 728 17.01 21.84 -21.61
CA GLY A 728 17.88 22.15 -20.47
C GLY A 728 18.83 21.00 -20.14
N VAL A 729 18.30 19.80 -19.87
CA VAL A 729 19.12 18.61 -19.61
C VAL A 729 20.08 18.33 -20.78
N TRP A 730 19.61 18.40 -22.04
CA TRP A 730 20.46 18.19 -23.21
C TRP A 730 21.61 19.21 -23.28
N LEU A 731 21.33 20.51 -23.13
CA LEU A 731 22.35 21.56 -23.09
C LEU A 731 23.32 21.36 -21.92
N GLY A 732 22.85 20.87 -20.77
CA GLY A 732 23.68 20.43 -19.65
C GLY A 732 24.66 19.32 -20.05
N THR A 733 24.18 18.23 -20.67
CA THR A 733 25.02 17.14 -21.20
C THR A 733 25.93 17.54 -22.37
N ARG A 734 25.84 18.79 -22.85
CA ARG A 734 26.73 19.39 -23.85
C ARG A 734 27.66 20.45 -23.25
N GLY A 735 27.80 20.50 -21.92
CA GLY A 735 28.66 21.43 -21.18
C GLY A 735 28.19 22.89 -21.15
N ALA A 736 27.01 23.21 -21.70
CA ALA A 736 26.58 24.59 -21.94
C ALA A 736 26.30 25.41 -20.67
N PHE A 737 26.26 24.77 -19.50
CA PHE A 737 26.09 25.41 -18.19
C PHE A 737 27.30 25.20 -17.25
N GLY A 738 28.38 24.58 -17.74
CA GLY A 738 29.53 24.15 -16.94
C GLY A 738 29.25 22.94 -16.05
N SER A 739 30.31 22.39 -15.45
CA SER A 739 30.24 21.34 -14.41
C SER A 739 31.02 21.81 -13.17
N PRO A 740 30.58 21.45 -11.95
CA PRO A 740 31.38 21.60 -10.74
C PRO A 740 32.80 21.03 -10.93
N GLY A 741 33.83 21.84 -10.69
CA GLY A 741 35.23 21.48 -10.92
C GLY A 741 35.71 21.52 -12.39
N SER A 742 35.00 22.20 -13.30
CA SER A 742 35.41 22.36 -14.71
C SER A 742 36.21 23.65 -15.02
N GLY A 743 36.46 24.52 -14.04
CA GLY A 743 37.30 25.72 -14.19
C GLY A 743 36.56 27.04 -13.95
N GLU A 744 36.68 28.00 -14.87
CA GLU A 744 36.14 29.38 -14.73
C GLU A 744 34.60 29.47 -14.62
N SER A 745 33.88 28.35 -14.77
CA SER A 745 32.41 28.26 -14.76
C SER A 745 31.84 27.46 -13.58
N ASP A 746 32.46 27.53 -12.40
CA ASP A 746 32.05 26.83 -11.17
C ASP A 746 30.78 27.45 -10.52
N GLY A 747 29.66 27.46 -11.25
CA GLY A 747 28.40 28.11 -10.85
C GLY A 747 27.17 27.23 -11.08
N ASP A 748 26.13 27.41 -10.25
CA ASP A 748 24.99 26.49 -10.16
C ASP A 748 23.99 26.53 -11.35
N LEU A 749 24.38 27.04 -12.52
CA LEU A 749 23.50 27.07 -13.71
C LEU A 749 23.09 25.67 -14.19
N TRP A 750 23.99 24.68 -14.02
CA TRP A 750 23.70 23.28 -14.28
C TRP A 750 22.49 22.79 -13.47
N TRP A 751 22.43 23.14 -12.18
CA TRP A 751 21.34 22.78 -11.26
C TRP A 751 20.04 23.55 -11.54
N TRP A 752 20.14 24.84 -11.88
CA TRP A 752 18.95 25.67 -12.14
C TRP A 752 18.28 25.39 -13.50
N LEU A 753 19.06 25.21 -14.56
CA LEU A 753 18.56 25.16 -15.95
C LEU A 753 18.80 23.82 -16.64
N GLY A 754 19.85 23.10 -16.25
CA GLY A 754 20.29 21.85 -16.84
C GLY A 754 19.63 20.63 -16.20
N SER A 755 20.43 19.87 -15.45
CA SER A 755 20.04 18.64 -14.76
C SER A 755 20.41 18.70 -13.28
N GLU A 756 19.59 18.15 -12.41
CA GLU A 756 19.92 17.90 -11.01
C GLU A 756 20.50 16.49 -10.78
N GLY A 757 20.57 15.65 -11.82
CA GLY A 757 21.23 14.34 -11.76
C GLY A 757 20.62 13.31 -10.83
N LEU A 758 19.38 13.52 -10.38
CA LEU A 758 18.64 12.59 -9.51
C LEU A 758 17.53 11.91 -10.31
N GLU A 759 17.46 10.59 -10.23
CA GLU A 759 16.46 9.79 -10.94
C GLU A 759 15.01 10.21 -10.60
N TYR A 760 14.16 10.28 -11.63
CA TYR A 760 12.77 10.79 -11.64
C TYR A 760 12.63 12.30 -11.40
N LEU A 761 13.69 12.98 -10.95
CA LEU A 761 13.73 14.40 -10.60
C LEU A 761 14.91 15.11 -11.28
N GLU A 762 15.23 14.70 -12.51
CA GLU A 762 16.43 15.13 -13.23
C GLU A 762 16.35 16.58 -13.69
N VAL A 763 15.16 17.09 -14.03
CA VAL A 763 15.04 18.39 -14.70
C VAL A 763 15.47 19.55 -13.80
N GLY A 764 16.24 20.51 -14.33
CA GLY A 764 16.75 21.65 -13.56
C GLY A 764 15.68 22.44 -12.78
N ARG A 765 16.10 23.05 -11.66
CA ARG A 765 15.23 23.61 -10.62
C ARG A 765 14.16 24.61 -11.11
N VAL A 766 14.46 25.41 -12.14
CA VAL A 766 13.47 26.33 -12.76
C VAL A 766 12.29 25.55 -13.35
N TRP A 767 12.55 24.41 -13.97
CA TRP A 767 11.53 23.58 -14.61
C TRP A 767 10.66 22.85 -13.57
N LYS A 768 11.25 22.38 -12.47
CA LYS A 768 10.50 21.85 -11.30
C LYS A 768 9.53 22.90 -10.73
N LEU A 769 9.99 24.14 -10.56
CA LEU A 769 9.12 25.25 -10.10
C LEU A 769 8.00 25.55 -11.11
N GLY A 770 8.28 25.43 -12.41
CA GLY A 770 7.27 25.52 -13.47
C GLY A 770 6.22 24.41 -13.38
N LEU A 771 6.62 23.15 -13.19
CA LEU A 771 5.70 22.02 -13.03
C LEU A 771 4.83 22.18 -11.77
N LEU A 772 5.43 22.58 -10.64
CA LEU A 772 4.71 22.85 -9.39
C LEU A 772 3.65 23.97 -9.58
N ALA A 773 4.00 25.04 -10.28
CA ALA A 773 3.04 26.09 -10.63
C ALA A 773 1.94 25.59 -11.59
N GLY A 774 2.27 24.67 -12.50
CA GLY A 774 1.32 23.98 -13.37
C GLY A 774 0.31 23.13 -12.60
N PHE A 775 0.77 22.30 -11.67
CA PHE A 775 -0.10 21.49 -10.79
C PHE A 775 -0.96 22.38 -9.89
N ALA A 776 -0.41 23.43 -9.29
CA ALA A 776 -1.20 24.38 -8.49
C ALA A 776 -2.27 25.12 -9.32
N ALA A 777 -1.93 25.53 -10.55
CA ALA A 777 -2.89 26.15 -11.48
C ALA A 777 -3.98 25.17 -11.93
N TRP A 778 -3.63 23.90 -12.16
CA TRP A 778 -4.57 22.83 -12.45
C TRP A 778 -5.54 22.60 -11.29
N THR A 779 -5.05 22.44 -10.06
CA THR A 779 -5.88 22.28 -8.86
C THR A 779 -6.85 23.45 -8.71
N GLY A 780 -6.38 24.67 -8.97
CA GLY A 780 -7.21 25.87 -8.99
C GLY A 780 -8.28 25.87 -10.09
N LEU A 781 -8.04 25.23 -11.24
CA LEU A 781 -9.05 25.05 -12.29
C LEU A 781 -10.07 23.97 -11.91
N VAL A 782 -9.64 22.79 -11.44
CA VAL A 782 -10.56 21.72 -11.00
C VAL A 782 -11.49 22.23 -9.90
N LEU A 783 -10.93 22.87 -8.87
CA LEU A 783 -11.69 23.48 -7.76
C LEU A 783 -12.70 24.55 -8.22
N ARG A 784 -12.44 25.26 -9.33
CA ARG A 784 -13.41 26.22 -9.91
C ARG A 784 -14.60 25.54 -10.57
N GLY A 785 -14.39 24.39 -11.21
CA GLY A 785 -15.45 23.57 -11.81
C GLY A 785 -16.28 22.88 -10.74
N VAL A 786 -15.62 22.20 -9.81
CA VAL A 786 -16.26 21.48 -8.68
C VAL A 786 -17.09 22.42 -7.79
N ARG A 787 -16.69 23.68 -7.60
CA ARG A 787 -17.50 24.71 -6.92
C ARG A 787 -18.76 25.18 -7.67
N GLN A 788 -19.08 24.61 -8.84
CA GLN A 788 -20.40 24.76 -9.49
C GLN A 788 -21.35 23.60 -9.18
N LEU A 789 -20.88 22.55 -8.50
CA LEU A 789 -21.66 21.39 -8.12
C LEU A 789 -22.34 21.64 -6.76
N ASP A 790 -23.60 21.21 -6.64
CA ASP A 790 -24.36 21.28 -5.39
C ASP A 790 -24.05 20.04 -4.54
N GLU A 791 -22.82 19.97 -4.01
CA GLU A 791 -22.36 18.92 -3.10
C GLU A 791 -21.61 19.50 -1.89
N PRO A 792 -21.60 18.81 -0.73
CA PRO A 792 -20.80 19.22 0.42
C PRO A 792 -19.30 19.14 0.10
N SER A 793 -18.46 19.77 0.93
CA SER A 793 -17.00 19.70 0.80
C SER A 793 -16.41 18.29 1.01
N THR A 794 -17.19 17.34 1.52
CA THR A 794 -16.85 15.91 1.61
C THR A 794 -17.32 15.10 0.39
N GLY A 795 -18.01 15.72 -0.57
CA GLY A 795 -18.52 15.06 -1.78
C GLY A 795 -17.42 14.67 -2.77
N LEU A 796 -17.74 13.72 -3.64
CA LEU A 796 -16.82 13.09 -4.59
C LEU A 796 -16.01 14.07 -5.47
N GLY A 797 -16.61 15.18 -5.93
CA GLY A 797 -15.89 16.18 -6.72
C GLY A 797 -14.85 16.94 -5.90
N HIS A 798 -15.20 17.31 -4.66
CA HIS A 798 -14.27 17.91 -3.70
C HIS A 798 -13.17 16.93 -3.29
N PHE A 799 -13.50 15.66 -3.03
CA PHE A 799 -12.51 14.61 -2.74
C PHE A 799 -11.52 14.43 -3.90
N MET A 800 -12.00 14.31 -5.15
CA MET A 800 -11.15 14.28 -6.35
C MET A 800 -10.26 15.53 -6.46
N THR A 801 -10.74 16.69 -6.02
CA THR A 801 -9.96 17.95 -5.99
C THR A 801 -8.89 17.93 -4.90
N TYR A 802 -9.13 17.32 -3.75
CA TYR A 802 -8.15 17.20 -2.67
C TYR A 802 -7.09 16.13 -2.98
N ALA A 803 -7.50 14.95 -3.44
CA ALA A 803 -6.62 13.89 -3.91
C ALA A 803 -5.72 14.41 -5.05
N GLY A 804 -6.30 14.97 -6.11
CA GLY A 804 -5.55 15.60 -7.19
C GLY A 804 -4.72 16.80 -6.72
N GLY A 805 -5.22 17.59 -5.76
CA GLY A 805 -4.48 18.72 -5.20
C GLY A 805 -3.22 18.32 -4.45
N SER A 806 -3.21 17.14 -3.84
CA SER A 806 -2.04 16.59 -3.14
C SER A 806 -0.86 16.26 -4.06
N ILE A 807 -1.09 16.11 -5.39
CA ILE A 807 -0.03 16.03 -6.43
C ILE A 807 0.92 17.22 -6.30
N ALA A 808 0.38 18.44 -6.14
CA ALA A 808 1.17 19.66 -6.00
C ALA A 808 1.84 19.74 -4.62
N LEU A 809 1.19 19.23 -3.56
CA LEU A 809 1.71 19.25 -2.20
C LEU A 809 2.93 18.31 -2.05
N MET A 810 2.80 17.05 -2.49
CA MET A 810 3.88 16.06 -2.43
C MET A 810 5.02 16.41 -3.39
N PHE A 811 4.73 16.91 -4.59
CA PHE A 811 5.79 17.43 -5.49
C PHE A 811 6.57 18.61 -4.86
N GLY A 812 5.97 19.33 -3.91
CA GLY A 812 6.66 20.32 -3.08
C GLY A 812 7.85 19.76 -2.27
N ALA A 813 7.88 18.46 -1.93
CA ALA A 813 9.00 17.84 -1.24
C ALA A 813 10.30 17.85 -2.07
N SER A 814 10.22 17.96 -3.40
CA SER A 814 11.39 18.18 -4.27
C SER A 814 12.15 19.48 -3.95
N MET A 815 11.52 20.42 -3.24
CA MET A 815 12.09 21.69 -2.82
C MET A 815 12.84 21.62 -1.47
N LEU A 816 12.89 20.46 -0.81
CA LEU A 816 13.46 20.28 0.53
C LEU A 816 14.91 19.75 0.54
N TYR A 817 15.52 19.57 -0.64
CA TYR A 817 16.94 19.25 -0.82
C TYR A 817 17.64 20.18 -1.83
N THR A 818 18.95 20.30 -1.67
CA THR A 818 19.89 21.00 -2.57
C THR A 818 21.09 20.08 -2.89
N PRO A 819 21.97 20.42 -3.85
CA PRO A 819 23.15 19.60 -4.15
C PRO A 819 24.07 19.34 -2.93
N GLU A 820 24.17 20.27 -1.98
CA GLU A 820 24.97 20.16 -0.74
C GLU A 820 24.35 19.26 0.33
N THR A 821 23.08 18.88 0.17
CA THR A 821 22.38 18.01 1.13
C THR A 821 23.03 16.64 1.15
N ASN A 822 23.22 16.04 2.33
CA ASN A 822 23.78 14.69 2.46
C ASN A 822 22.98 13.67 1.62
N MET A 823 23.67 12.76 0.90
CA MET A 823 23.02 11.89 -0.09
C MET A 823 21.87 11.06 0.51
N ALA A 824 22.03 10.50 1.72
CA ALA A 824 20.97 9.74 2.40
C ALA A 824 19.70 10.58 2.64
N VAL A 825 19.87 11.89 2.91
CA VAL A 825 18.77 12.84 3.15
C VAL A 825 18.21 13.37 1.82
N THR A 826 19.01 13.45 0.75
CA THR A 826 18.52 13.66 -0.62
C THR A 826 17.61 12.50 -1.04
N GLU A 827 18.03 11.25 -0.81
CA GLU A 827 17.24 10.06 -1.13
C GLU A 827 15.92 10.01 -0.36
N PHE A 828 15.92 10.30 0.95
CA PHE A 828 14.70 10.40 1.76
C PHE A 828 13.65 11.31 1.08
N TRP A 829 14.04 12.54 0.71
CA TRP A 829 13.12 13.48 0.05
C TRP A 829 12.85 13.17 -1.42
N ARG A 830 13.70 12.39 -2.11
CA ARG A 830 13.45 11.93 -3.48
C ARG A 830 12.25 10.97 -3.49
N TRP A 831 12.23 9.99 -2.59
CA TRP A 831 11.16 9.00 -2.53
C TRP A 831 9.80 9.54 -2.07
N TRP A 832 9.75 10.67 -1.34
CA TRP A 832 8.49 11.42 -1.13
C TRP A 832 7.85 11.96 -2.43
N VAL A 833 8.62 12.11 -3.52
CA VAL A 833 8.13 12.59 -4.81
C VAL A 833 8.06 11.48 -5.86
N VAL A 834 8.58 10.29 -5.54
CA VAL A 834 8.45 9.09 -6.37
C VAL A 834 7.34 8.22 -5.80
N HIS A 835 7.61 7.45 -4.74
CA HIS A 835 6.65 6.52 -4.11
C HIS A 835 5.36 7.19 -3.61
N MET A 836 5.45 8.15 -2.68
CA MET A 836 4.22 8.78 -2.12
C MET A 836 3.39 9.49 -3.20
N TRP A 837 4.00 9.90 -4.30
CA TRP A 837 3.35 10.63 -5.39
C TRP A 837 2.73 9.70 -6.44
N VAL A 838 3.47 8.67 -6.87
CA VAL A 838 3.00 7.68 -7.85
C VAL A 838 2.07 6.65 -7.20
N GLU A 839 2.45 6.08 -6.07
CA GLU A 839 1.73 4.96 -5.45
C GLU A 839 0.73 5.45 -4.39
N GLY A 840 1.09 6.44 -3.56
CA GLY A 840 0.13 7.08 -2.65
C GLY A 840 -0.91 7.96 -3.37
N VAL A 841 -0.46 9.07 -3.95
CA VAL A 841 -1.37 10.13 -4.44
C VAL A 841 -2.14 9.75 -5.71
N PHE A 842 -1.53 9.07 -6.70
CA PHE A 842 -2.31 8.65 -7.86
C PHE A 842 -3.34 7.58 -7.51
N GLU A 843 -3.08 6.65 -6.57
CA GLU A 843 -4.08 5.62 -6.25
C GLU A 843 -5.33 6.23 -5.58
N PHE A 844 -5.18 7.22 -4.69
CA PHE A 844 -6.32 8.02 -4.18
C PHE A 844 -7.10 8.74 -5.30
N PHE A 845 -6.39 9.35 -6.25
CA PHE A 845 -7.02 10.05 -7.38
C PHE A 845 -7.69 9.08 -8.36
N VAL A 846 -7.11 7.90 -8.55
CA VAL A 846 -7.64 6.78 -9.34
C VAL A 846 -8.94 6.27 -8.75
N THR A 847 -8.98 5.94 -7.46
CA THR A 847 -10.20 5.47 -6.77
C THR A 847 -11.31 6.54 -6.85
N ALA A 848 -10.98 7.84 -6.74
CA ALA A 848 -11.93 8.92 -6.97
C ALA A 848 -12.43 8.99 -8.43
N VAL A 849 -11.53 8.87 -9.41
CA VAL A 849 -11.84 8.98 -10.86
C VAL A 849 -12.63 7.79 -11.38
N ILE A 850 -12.28 6.56 -10.99
CA ILE A 850 -13.03 5.35 -11.35
C ILE A 850 -14.43 5.44 -10.76
N SER A 851 -14.55 5.74 -9.47
CA SER A 851 -15.85 5.88 -8.81
C SER A 851 -16.71 6.97 -9.44
N ALA A 852 -16.14 8.12 -9.79
CA ALA A 852 -16.85 9.18 -10.50
C ALA A 852 -17.31 8.74 -11.91
N ALA A 853 -16.53 7.92 -12.60
CA ALA A 853 -16.92 7.34 -13.89
C ALA A 853 -18.06 6.34 -13.71
N LEU A 854 -17.96 5.39 -12.77
CA LEU A 854 -18.99 4.37 -12.50
C LEU A 854 -20.33 4.99 -12.07
N VAL A 855 -20.29 5.99 -11.18
CA VAL A 855 -21.48 6.78 -10.77
C VAL A 855 -22.06 7.58 -11.94
N SER A 856 -21.24 8.10 -12.85
CA SER A 856 -21.73 8.79 -14.07
C SER A 856 -22.29 7.86 -15.16
N MET A 857 -22.29 6.55 -14.91
CA MET A 857 -22.86 5.51 -15.78
C MET A 857 -23.96 4.72 -15.05
N ASP A 858 -24.40 5.18 -13.87
CA ASP A 858 -25.40 4.56 -12.98
C ASP A 858 -25.12 3.09 -12.59
N LEU A 859 -23.84 2.66 -12.66
CA LEU A 859 -23.44 1.27 -12.35
C LEU A 859 -23.35 0.97 -10.84
N ILE A 860 -23.11 2.00 -10.04
CA ILE A 860 -22.99 1.96 -8.57
C ILE A 860 -23.62 3.24 -8.01
N GLU A 861 -24.42 3.16 -6.95
CA GLU A 861 -24.97 4.35 -6.31
C GLU A 861 -23.88 5.22 -5.65
N LYS A 862 -24.06 6.55 -5.67
CA LYS A 862 -23.12 7.50 -5.06
C LYS A 862 -22.78 7.20 -3.58
N PRO A 863 -23.71 6.80 -2.69
CA PRO A 863 -23.37 6.50 -1.30
C PRO A 863 -22.42 5.31 -1.15
N ASP A 864 -22.56 4.28 -1.98
CA ASP A 864 -21.76 3.05 -1.89
C ASP A 864 -20.40 3.21 -2.55
N ALA A 865 -20.34 3.98 -3.64
CA ALA A 865 -19.08 4.48 -4.17
C ALA A 865 -18.30 5.25 -3.09
N GLU A 866 -18.95 6.15 -2.35
CA GLU A 866 -18.34 6.91 -1.25
C GLU A 866 -17.87 6.01 -0.07
N LYS A 867 -18.61 4.95 0.29
CA LYS A 867 -18.15 3.94 1.27
C LYS A 867 -16.87 3.22 0.80
N ALA A 868 -16.89 2.72 -0.43
CA ALA A 868 -15.79 1.92 -0.98
C ALA A 868 -14.52 2.77 -1.15
N ILE A 869 -14.65 4.02 -1.60
CA ILE A 869 -13.56 5.01 -1.60
C ILE A 869 -12.97 5.16 -0.20
N LEU A 870 -13.81 5.32 0.83
CA LEU A 870 -13.34 5.54 2.20
C LEU A 870 -12.46 4.38 2.69
N PHE A 871 -12.89 3.14 2.44
CA PHE A 871 -12.16 1.93 2.83
C PHE A 871 -10.85 1.77 2.04
N GLU A 872 -10.89 1.89 0.71
CA GLU A 872 -9.70 1.81 -0.16
C GLU A 872 -8.67 2.88 0.22
N VAL A 873 -9.09 4.14 0.33
CA VAL A 873 -8.22 5.27 0.70
C VAL A 873 -7.67 5.13 2.12
N PHE A 874 -8.44 4.60 3.07
CA PHE A 874 -7.94 4.32 4.42
C PHE A 874 -6.85 3.24 4.38
N ALA A 875 -7.07 2.12 3.69
CA ALA A 875 -6.13 1.01 3.63
C ALA A 875 -4.83 1.38 2.89
N ILE A 876 -4.95 2.04 1.74
CA ILE A 876 -3.79 2.58 0.98
C ILE A 876 -3.03 3.60 1.83
N MET A 877 -3.71 4.50 2.54
CA MET A 877 -3.06 5.50 3.38
C MET A 877 -2.41 4.91 4.64
N ALA A 878 -3.00 3.87 5.24
CA ALA A 878 -2.47 3.19 6.42
C ALA A 878 -1.17 2.43 6.10
N ALA A 879 -1.00 1.97 4.86
CA ALA A 879 0.20 1.28 4.40
C ALA A 879 1.18 2.23 3.67
N GLY A 880 0.79 2.75 2.51
CA GLY A 880 1.67 3.37 1.51
C GLY A 880 2.47 4.60 1.96
N ILE A 881 1.90 5.47 2.81
CA ILE A 881 2.60 6.69 3.24
C ILE A 881 3.81 6.37 4.15
N VAL A 882 3.78 5.24 4.87
CA VAL A 882 4.90 4.78 5.70
C VAL A 882 5.73 3.70 5.00
N GLY A 883 5.10 2.87 4.15
CA GLY A 883 5.74 1.79 3.41
C GLY A 883 6.80 2.24 2.40
N VAL A 884 6.76 3.50 1.94
CA VAL A 884 7.85 4.22 1.24
C VAL A 884 9.25 3.99 1.83
N SER A 885 9.32 3.70 3.13
CA SER A 885 10.57 3.40 3.82
C SER A 885 11.22 2.07 3.44
N HIS A 886 10.61 1.24 2.58
CA HIS A 886 11.32 0.15 1.90
C HIS A 886 12.48 0.64 1.01
N HIS A 887 12.40 1.86 0.48
CA HIS A 887 13.50 2.48 -0.26
C HIS A 887 14.61 3.05 0.64
N TYR A 888 14.45 3.00 1.97
CA TYR A 888 15.40 3.60 2.92
C TYR A 888 16.42 2.60 3.49
N TRP A 889 16.23 1.29 3.28
CA TRP A 889 17.02 0.23 3.93
C TRP A 889 18.53 0.34 3.68
N TRP A 890 18.95 0.67 2.45
CA TRP A 890 20.35 0.57 2.04
C TRP A 890 21.03 1.93 1.82
N VAL A 891 20.29 3.03 1.88
CA VAL A 891 20.77 4.37 1.47
C VAL A 891 21.45 5.17 2.60
N GLY A 892 21.87 4.50 3.70
CA GLY A 892 22.55 5.10 4.85
C GLY A 892 21.63 5.68 5.93
N LEU A 893 20.32 5.53 5.76
CA LEU A 893 19.30 6.01 6.71
C LEU A 893 19.21 5.11 7.97
N PRO A 894 18.51 5.55 9.04
CA PRO A 894 18.43 4.79 10.28
C PRO A 894 18.00 3.33 10.12
N ASP A 895 18.71 2.46 10.82
CA ASP A 895 18.41 1.05 11.12
C ASP A 895 16.90 0.76 11.26
N LYS A 896 16.20 1.60 12.02
CA LYS A 896 14.75 1.49 12.30
C LYS A 896 13.84 1.47 11.07
N TRP A 897 14.29 1.95 9.90
CA TRP A 897 13.52 1.88 8.66
C TRP A 897 13.45 0.46 8.09
N VAL A 898 14.33 -0.48 8.45
CA VAL A 898 14.18 -1.89 8.09
C VAL A 898 12.90 -2.48 8.70
N PRO A 899 12.68 -2.44 10.04
CA PRO A 899 11.39 -2.75 10.66
C PRO A 899 10.17 -2.06 10.03
N ILE A 900 10.24 -0.73 9.90
CA ILE A 900 9.09 0.10 9.52
C ILE A 900 8.72 -0.14 8.06
N GLY A 901 9.68 -0.02 7.14
CA GLY A 901 9.46 -0.28 5.72
C GLY A 901 8.91 -1.67 5.50
N THR A 902 9.56 -2.70 6.07
CA THR A 902 9.11 -4.09 5.91
C THR A 902 7.68 -4.30 6.39
N THR A 903 7.28 -3.67 7.50
CA THR A 903 5.93 -3.80 8.04
C THR A 903 4.89 -3.17 7.11
N PHE A 904 5.08 -1.90 6.74
CA PHE A 904 4.05 -1.13 6.04
C PHE A 904 3.97 -1.49 4.55
N SER A 905 5.10 -1.68 3.85
CA SER A 905 5.08 -2.09 2.44
C SER A 905 4.61 -3.53 2.21
N THR A 906 4.69 -4.39 3.24
CA THR A 906 4.03 -5.72 3.18
C THR A 906 2.51 -5.60 3.19
N LEU A 907 1.97 -4.62 3.95
CA LEU A 907 0.53 -4.40 4.04
C LEU A 907 -0.05 -3.72 2.79
N GLU A 908 0.77 -3.03 1.98
CA GLU A 908 0.36 -2.49 0.67
C GLU A 908 -0.17 -3.58 -0.28
N PHE A 909 0.31 -4.83 -0.17
CA PHE A 909 -0.20 -5.94 -0.98
C PHE A 909 -1.70 -6.22 -0.74
N VAL A 910 -2.21 -5.93 0.46
CA VAL A 910 -3.57 -6.29 0.88
C VAL A 910 -4.64 -5.50 0.08
N PRO A 911 -4.59 -4.16 -0.03
CA PRO A 911 -5.41 -3.39 -0.99
C PRO A 911 -5.39 -3.92 -2.42
N LEU A 912 -4.21 -4.29 -2.95
CA LEU A 912 -4.05 -4.73 -4.35
C LEU A 912 -4.85 -6.00 -4.67
N VAL A 913 -5.04 -6.88 -3.69
CA VAL A 913 -5.91 -8.07 -3.83
C VAL A 913 -7.38 -7.67 -3.96
N PHE A 914 -7.86 -6.69 -3.20
CA PHE A 914 -9.25 -6.23 -3.28
C PHE A 914 -9.53 -5.44 -4.56
N VAL A 915 -8.58 -4.62 -5.02
CA VAL A 915 -8.66 -3.94 -6.33
C VAL A 915 -8.78 -4.97 -7.47
N LEU A 916 -8.03 -6.09 -7.42
CA LEU A 916 -8.21 -7.18 -8.38
C LEU A 916 -9.56 -7.88 -8.24
N TYR A 917 -9.99 -8.23 -7.02
CA TYR A 917 -11.27 -8.90 -6.77
C TYR A 917 -12.45 -8.08 -7.30
N ARG A 918 -12.53 -6.80 -6.92
CA ARG A 918 -13.55 -5.86 -7.38
C ARG A 918 -13.57 -5.73 -8.90
N SER A 919 -12.40 -5.58 -9.52
CA SER A 919 -12.26 -5.48 -10.99
C SER A 919 -12.68 -6.76 -11.74
N LEU A 920 -12.53 -7.93 -11.12
CA LEU A 920 -13.10 -9.19 -11.65
C LEU A 920 -14.63 -9.26 -11.47
N GLY A 921 -15.20 -8.55 -10.50
CA GLY A 921 -16.65 -8.29 -10.37
C GLY A 921 -17.17 -7.37 -11.48
N GLU A 922 -16.55 -6.19 -11.64
CA GLU A 922 -16.84 -5.23 -12.73
C GLU A 922 -16.82 -5.93 -14.11
N TYR A 923 -15.83 -6.79 -14.35
CA TYR A 923 -15.73 -7.58 -15.59
C TYR A 923 -16.90 -8.57 -15.79
N ARG A 924 -17.49 -9.11 -14.72
CA ARG A 924 -18.68 -9.97 -14.81
C ARG A 924 -19.93 -9.15 -15.14
N SER A 925 -20.12 -8.00 -14.47
CA SER A 925 -21.24 -7.09 -14.76
C SER A 925 -21.20 -6.57 -16.20
N LEU A 926 -20.04 -6.08 -16.65
CA LEU A 926 -19.74 -5.77 -18.06
C LEU A 926 -20.23 -6.86 -19.02
N ARG A 927 -19.91 -8.12 -18.70
CA ARG A 927 -20.19 -9.26 -19.56
C ARG A 927 -21.67 -9.63 -19.57
N ALA A 928 -22.42 -9.27 -18.53
CA ALA A 928 -23.88 -9.38 -18.49
C ALA A 928 -24.56 -8.31 -19.36
N GLN A 929 -24.02 -7.09 -19.41
CA GLN A 929 -24.54 -5.99 -20.25
C GLN A 929 -24.30 -6.19 -21.76
N GLY A 930 -23.39 -7.08 -22.17
CA GLY A 930 -23.21 -7.48 -23.56
C GLY A 930 -22.45 -6.47 -24.43
N GLU A 931 -22.56 -6.60 -25.77
CA GLU A 931 -21.80 -5.75 -26.71
C GLU A 931 -22.39 -4.33 -26.89
N GLU A 932 -23.58 -4.05 -26.36
CA GLU A 932 -24.25 -2.75 -26.49
C GLU A 932 -23.70 -1.70 -25.51
N PHE A 933 -23.03 -2.11 -24.42
CA PHE A 933 -22.49 -1.19 -23.42
C PHE A 933 -21.42 -0.23 -24.00
N PRO A 934 -21.69 1.10 -24.04
CA PRO A 934 -20.91 2.05 -24.82
C PRO A 934 -19.48 2.28 -24.32
N TYR A 935 -19.17 1.91 -23.07
CA TYR A 935 -17.86 2.11 -22.42
C TYR A 935 -17.08 0.80 -22.18
N THR A 936 -17.45 -0.30 -22.87
CA THR A 936 -16.78 -1.61 -22.79
C THR A 936 -15.25 -1.53 -22.92
N LEU A 937 -14.75 -0.63 -23.78
CA LEU A 937 -13.32 -0.53 -24.08
C LEU A 937 -12.52 0.26 -23.03
N PRO A 938 -12.97 1.44 -22.54
CA PRO A 938 -12.41 2.04 -21.34
C PRO A 938 -12.33 1.09 -20.14
N LEU A 939 -13.40 0.35 -19.83
CA LEU A 939 -13.41 -0.57 -18.68
C LEU A 939 -12.55 -1.82 -18.90
N LEU A 940 -12.34 -2.26 -20.16
CA LEU A 940 -11.31 -3.27 -20.48
C LEU A 940 -9.88 -2.78 -20.16
N PHE A 941 -9.57 -1.50 -20.38
CA PHE A 941 -8.28 -0.92 -19.96
C PHE A 941 -8.15 -0.87 -18.42
N ILE A 942 -9.23 -0.55 -17.70
CA ILE A 942 -9.28 -0.57 -16.23
C ILE A 942 -9.06 -2.00 -15.70
N VAL A 943 -9.74 -3.00 -16.24
CA VAL A 943 -9.57 -4.41 -15.86
C VAL A 943 -8.14 -4.90 -16.16
N GLY A 944 -7.58 -4.53 -17.32
CA GLY A 944 -6.17 -4.79 -17.63
C GLY A 944 -5.22 -4.16 -16.62
N SER A 945 -5.47 -2.91 -16.22
CA SER A 945 -4.71 -2.23 -15.16
C SER A 945 -4.78 -2.98 -13.83
N SER A 946 -5.96 -3.39 -13.36
CA SER A 946 -6.09 -4.11 -12.07
C SER A 946 -5.31 -5.43 -12.05
N VAL A 947 -5.29 -6.16 -13.18
CA VAL A 947 -4.47 -7.38 -13.33
C VAL A 947 -2.98 -7.06 -13.22
N TRP A 948 -2.50 -5.99 -13.84
CA TRP A 948 -1.10 -5.58 -13.72
C TRP A 948 -0.77 -4.88 -12.40
N ASN A 949 -1.73 -4.26 -11.70
CA ASN A 949 -1.53 -3.75 -10.35
C ASN A 949 -1.25 -4.92 -9.38
N PHE A 950 -2.02 -6.01 -9.51
CA PHE A 950 -1.74 -7.25 -8.78
C PHE A 950 -0.44 -7.96 -9.23
N VAL A 951 -0.18 -8.11 -10.53
CA VAL A 951 1.01 -8.86 -11.00
C VAL A 951 2.31 -8.07 -10.85
N GLY A 952 2.32 -6.81 -11.27
CA GLY A 952 3.50 -5.93 -11.23
C GLY A 952 3.70 -5.29 -9.86
N GLY A 953 2.69 -4.55 -9.39
CA GLY A 953 2.70 -3.94 -8.05
C GLY A 953 2.73 -4.99 -6.95
N GLY A 954 1.76 -5.91 -6.94
CA GLY A 954 1.63 -6.93 -5.91
C GLY A 954 2.71 -8.02 -5.97
N VAL A 955 2.66 -8.92 -6.96
CA VAL A 955 3.48 -10.15 -6.97
C VAL A 955 4.97 -9.86 -7.20
N LEU A 956 5.31 -9.05 -8.20
CA LEU A 956 6.71 -8.68 -8.44
C LEU A 956 7.22 -7.67 -7.41
N GLY A 957 6.39 -6.72 -6.98
CA GLY A 957 6.74 -5.79 -5.91
C GLY A 957 7.00 -6.52 -4.58
N PHE A 958 6.11 -7.39 -4.12
CA PHE A 958 6.33 -8.17 -2.89
C PHE A 958 7.59 -9.06 -2.98
N PHE A 959 7.87 -9.64 -4.16
CA PHE A 959 9.10 -10.41 -4.36
C PHE A 959 10.36 -9.56 -4.14
N VAL A 960 10.43 -8.36 -4.73
CA VAL A 960 11.56 -7.44 -4.50
C VAL A 960 11.49 -6.75 -3.13
N ASN A 961 10.34 -6.74 -2.45
CA ASN A 961 10.15 -6.13 -1.13
C ASN A 961 10.55 -7.04 0.05
N LEU A 962 10.85 -8.32 -0.16
CA LEU A 962 11.40 -9.17 0.89
C LEU A 962 12.83 -8.69 1.22
N PRO A 963 13.14 -8.16 2.42
CA PRO A 963 14.43 -7.48 2.67
C PRO A 963 15.67 -8.34 2.36
N LEU A 964 15.62 -9.65 2.60
CA LEU A 964 16.68 -10.60 2.29
C LEU A 964 16.86 -10.85 0.79
N ILE A 965 15.81 -10.72 -0.02
CA ILE A 965 15.90 -10.76 -1.48
C ILE A 965 16.40 -9.40 -1.98
N ASN A 966 15.78 -8.31 -1.50
CA ASN A 966 16.13 -6.94 -1.84
C ASN A 966 17.60 -6.63 -1.56
N TYR A 967 18.18 -7.15 -0.48
CA TYR A 967 19.61 -6.98 -0.16
C TYR A 967 20.56 -7.42 -1.31
N TYR A 968 20.18 -8.41 -2.13
CA TYR A 968 20.95 -8.83 -3.32
C TYR A 968 20.36 -8.31 -4.64
N GLU A 969 19.06 -8.02 -4.68
CA GLU A 969 18.32 -7.59 -5.87
C GLU A 969 18.34 -6.06 -6.09
N HIS A 970 18.45 -5.26 -5.03
CA HIS A 970 18.27 -3.82 -5.05
C HIS A 970 19.14 -3.14 -6.13
N GLY A 971 18.49 -2.52 -7.11
CA GLY A 971 19.18 -1.94 -8.26
C GLY A 971 19.55 -2.95 -9.36
N THR A 972 18.76 -4.01 -9.57
CA THR A 972 18.96 -4.99 -10.66
C THR A 972 17.75 -5.10 -11.61
N TYR A 973 17.82 -6.01 -12.59
CA TYR A 973 16.78 -6.18 -13.61
C TYR A 973 15.42 -6.69 -13.09
N LEU A 974 15.29 -7.19 -11.85
CA LEU A 974 13.96 -7.50 -11.29
C LEU A 974 13.23 -6.21 -10.88
N THR A 975 13.93 -5.22 -10.34
CA THR A 975 13.44 -3.84 -10.16
C THR A 975 12.95 -3.28 -11.50
N VAL A 976 13.68 -3.52 -12.61
CA VAL A 976 13.23 -3.12 -13.96
C VAL A 976 11.95 -3.83 -14.39
N ALA A 977 11.82 -5.14 -14.12
CA ALA A 977 10.63 -5.93 -14.43
C ALA A 977 9.39 -5.46 -13.63
N HIS A 978 9.55 -5.25 -12.32
CA HIS A 978 8.54 -4.64 -11.46
C HIS A 978 8.16 -3.25 -11.99
N ALA A 979 9.11 -2.32 -12.15
CA ALA A 979 8.83 -0.95 -12.57
C ALA A 979 8.11 -0.84 -13.94
N HIS A 980 8.41 -1.71 -14.92
CA HIS A 980 7.65 -1.72 -16.18
C HIS A 980 6.23 -2.25 -15.98
N THR A 981 6.04 -3.27 -15.13
CA THR A 981 4.73 -3.92 -14.92
C THR A 981 3.81 -3.17 -13.95
N SER A 982 4.35 -2.42 -12.99
CA SER A 982 3.59 -1.47 -12.17
C SER A 982 3.33 -0.16 -12.94
N MET A 983 4.38 0.58 -13.33
CA MET A 983 4.22 1.94 -13.88
C MET A 983 3.47 1.96 -15.22
N PHE A 984 3.83 1.08 -16.17
CA PHE A 984 3.07 0.99 -17.42
C PHE A 984 1.83 0.09 -17.29
N GLY A 985 1.97 -1.07 -16.64
CA GLY A 985 0.89 -2.05 -16.56
C GLY A 985 -0.33 -1.57 -15.76
N ALA A 986 -0.13 -1.02 -14.57
CA ALA A 986 -1.20 -0.41 -13.78
C ALA A 986 -1.49 1.02 -14.25
N PHE A 987 -0.74 2.01 -13.76
CA PHE A 987 -1.03 3.44 -13.98
C PHE A 987 -1.09 3.82 -15.47
N GLY A 988 -0.22 3.24 -16.31
CA GLY A 988 -0.19 3.46 -17.75
C GLY A 988 -1.46 2.97 -18.47
N LEU A 989 -1.82 1.68 -18.37
CA LEU A 989 -3.06 1.18 -18.98
C LEU A 989 -4.29 1.91 -18.46
N LEU A 990 -4.32 2.25 -17.17
CA LEU A 990 -5.44 2.95 -16.56
C LEU A 990 -5.61 4.37 -17.13
N ALA A 991 -4.50 5.11 -17.27
CA ALA A 991 -4.47 6.42 -17.91
C ALA A 991 -4.92 6.35 -19.38
N LEU A 992 -4.53 5.30 -20.13
CA LEU A 992 -5.01 5.04 -21.49
C LEU A 992 -6.53 4.72 -21.51
N GLY A 993 -7.04 4.03 -20.49
CA GLY A 993 -8.47 3.79 -20.28
C GLY A 993 -9.26 5.08 -20.08
N LEU A 994 -8.81 5.95 -19.16
CA LEU A 994 -9.36 7.29 -18.94
C LEU A 994 -9.31 8.15 -20.22
N GLY A 995 -8.19 8.14 -20.94
CA GLY A 995 -8.07 8.82 -22.25
C GLY A 995 -9.05 8.29 -23.29
N THR A 996 -9.33 6.98 -23.28
CA THR A 996 -10.33 6.34 -24.14
C THR A 996 -11.76 6.72 -23.72
N TYR A 997 -12.05 6.83 -22.41
CA TYR A 997 -13.34 7.27 -21.88
C TYR A 997 -13.66 8.72 -22.29
N ILE A 998 -12.72 9.65 -22.05
CA ILE A 998 -12.85 11.06 -22.44
C ILE A 998 -13.18 11.18 -23.92
N LEU A 999 -12.54 10.37 -24.78
CA LEU A 999 -12.81 10.39 -26.22
C LEU A 999 -14.07 9.63 -26.65
N ARG A 1000 -14.57 8.66 -25.87
CA ARG A 1000 -15.87 8.00 -26.11
C ARG A 1000 -17.05 8.95 -25.87
N VAL A 1001 -16.94 9.83 -24.86
CA VAL A 1001 -17.91 10.90 -24.57
C VAL A 1001 -17.79 12.05 -25.57
N VAL A 1002 -16.58 12.43 -25.97
CA VAL A 1002 -16.37 13.59 -26.87
C VAL A 1002 -16.63 13.28 -28.34
N THR A 1003 -16.59 12.01 -28.76
CA THR A 1003 -16.73 11.62 -30.17
C THR A 1003 -18.10 11.04 -30.46
N PRO A 1004 -18.90 11.67 -31.35
CA PRO A 1004 -20.24 11.19 -31.63
C PRO A 1004 -20.28 9.77 -32.20
N GLU A 1005 -21.31 9.00 -31.86
CA GLU A 1005 -21.37 7.54 -32.10
C GLU A 1005 -21.12 7.15 -33.55
N SER A 1006 -21.72 7.89 -34.48
CA SER A 1006 -21.55 7.71 -35.94
C SER A 1006 -20.09 7.80 -36.45
N ALA A 1007 -19.15 8.31 -35.64
CA ALA A 1007 -17.73 8.41 -35.96
C ALA A 1007 -16.81 7.51 -35.10
N TRP A 1008 -17.35 6.92 -34.01
CA TRP A 1008 -16.61 6.04 -33.10
C TRP A 1008 -16.12 4.79 -33.82
N ASN A 1009 -14.86 4.43 -33.61
CA ASN A 1009 -14.28 3.20 -34.15
C ASN A 1009 -13.32 2.58 -33.13
N PRO A 1010 -13.76 1.56 -32.36
CA PRO A 1010 -12.96 0.98 -31.28
C PRO A 1010 -11.75 0.16 -31.77
N SER A 1011 -11.62 -0.15 -33.06
CA SER A 1011 -10.59 -1.07 -33.57
C SER A 1011 -9.16 -0.65 -33.24
N TRP A 1012 -8.84 0.63 -33.33
CA TRP A 1012 -7.49 1.15 -33.04
C TRP A 1012 -7.18 1.15 -31.54
N PHE A 1013 -8.14 1.50 -30.70
CA PHE A 1013 -7.99 1.44 -29.23
C PHE A 1013 -7.92 -0.01 -28.72
N ARG A 1014 -8.72 -0.91 -29.29
CA ARG A 1014 -8.71 -2.36 -28.99
C ARG A 1014 -7.43 -3.02 -29.50
N GLY A 1015 -6.90 -2.57 -30.63
CA GLY A 1015 -5.57 -2.93 -31.12
C GLY A 1015 -4.47 -2.44 -30.18
N ALA A 1016 -4.53 -1.18 -29.73
CA ALA A 1016 -3.57 -0.62 -28.78
C ALA A 1016 -3.52 -1.41 -27.48
N PHE A 1017 -4.69 -1.70 -26.87
CA PHE A 1017 -4.80 -2.52 -25.66
C PHE A 1017 -4.06 -3.87 -25.77
N TRP A 1018 -4.34 -4.64 -26.82
CA TRP A 1018 -3.70 -5.95 -26.99
C TRP A 1018 -2.22 -5.84 -27.33
N LEU A 1019 -1.82 -4.87 -28.17
CA LEU A 1019 -0.43 -4.66 -28.54
C LEU A 1019 0.45 -4.27 -27.34
N THR A 1020 -0.01 -3.37 -26.46
CA THR A 1020 0.75 -3.00 -25.26
C THR A 1020 0.77 -4.11 -24.22
N ASN A 1021 -0.33 -4.84 -24.00
CA ASN A 1021 -0.36 -5.97 -23.07
C ASN A 1021 0.53 -7.14 -23.52
N ILE A 1022 0.47 -7.51 -24.81
CA ILE A 1022 1.36 -8.52 -25.38
C ILE A 1022 2.81 -8.05 -25.30
N GLY A 1023 3.10 -6.78 -25.61
CA GLY A 1023 4.44 -6.21 -25.50
C GLY A 1023 5.02 -6.26 -24.09
N LEU A 1024 4.25 -5.80 -23.09
CA LEU A 1024 4.63 -5.85 -21.68
C LEU A 1024 4.86 -7.30 -21.22
N THR A 1025 3.97 -8.23 -21.58
CA THR A 1025 4.12 -9.65 -21.23
C THR A 1025 5.39 -10.24 -21.83
N VAL A 1026 5.65 -9.99 -23.12
CA VAL A 1026 6.79 -10.57 -23.84
C VAL A 1026 8.11 -9.96 -23.35
N MET A 1027 8.22 -8.64 -23.16
CA MET A 1027 9.47 -8.05 -22.64
C MET A 1027 9.80 -8.56 -21.24
N THR A 1028 8.79 -8.69 -20.37
CA THR A 1028 8.95 -9.16 -18.99
C THR A 1028 9.36 -10.63 -18.93
N VAL A 1029 8.67 -11.51 -19.66
CA VAL A 1029 8.89 -12.97 -19.60
C VAL A 1029 10.09 -13.42 -20.45
N ALA A 1030 10.35 -12.80 -21.60
CA ALA A 1030 11.45 -13.20 -22.48
C ALA A 1030 12.79 -12.51 -22.18
N SER A 1031 12.80 -11.44 -21.37
CA SER A 1031 14.01 -10.65 -21.09
C SER A 1031 14.14 -10.23 -19.62
N LEU A 1032 13.25 -9.39 -19.11
CA LEU A 1032 13.50 -8.68 -17.84
C LEU A 1032 13.60 -9.63 -16.64
N LEU A 1033 12.64 -10.56 -16.48
CA LEU A 1033 12.70 -11.55 -15.39
C LEU A 1033 13.88 -12.54 -15.57
N PRO A 1034 14.11 -13.17 -16.74
CA PRO A 1034 15.28 -14.03 -16.95
C PRO A 1034 16.63 -13.35 -16.66
N VAL A 1035 16.84 -12.11 -17.11
CA VAL A 1035 18.08 -11.36 -16.83
C VAL A 1035 18.15 -11.01 -15.34
N GLY A 1036 17.05 -10.57 -14.73
CA GLY A 1036 16.99 -10.24 -13.31
C GLY A 1036 17.28 -11.45 -12.39
N PHE A 1037 16.76 -12.64 -12.69
CA PHE A 1037 17.08 -13.85 -11.94
C PHE A 1037 18.54 -14.29 -12.11
N LEU A 1038 19.12 -14.14 -13.30
CA LEU A 1038 20.56 -14.34 -13.51
C LEU A 1038 21.41 -13.31 -12.75
N GLN A 1039 20.94 -12.07 -12.65
CA GLN A 1039 21.62 -10.98 -11.93
C GLN A 1039 21.56 -11.21 -10.42
N LEU A 1040 20.40 -11.58 -9.88
CA LEU A 1040 20.22 -12.00 -8.48
C LEU A 1040 21.05 -13.23 -8.13
N GLN A 1041 21.12 -14.23 -9.02
CA GLN A 1041 22.01 -15.39 -8.83
C GLN A 1041 23.48 -14.94 -8.77
N THR A 1042 23.92 -14.08 -9.70
CA THR A 1042 25.29 -13.53 -9.74
C THR A 1042 25.59 -12.75 -8.46
N ALA A 1043 24.65 -11.93 -7.99
CA ALA A 1043 24.80 -11.12 -6.78
C ALA A 1043 24.99 -11.98 -5.54
N TYR A 1044 24.25 -13.09 -5.41
CA TYR A 1044 24.39 -14.03 -4.29
C TYR A 1044 25.63 -14.95 -4.39
N GLN A 1045 26.05 -15.35 -5.59
CA GLN A 1045 27.12 -16.36 -5.79
C GLN A 1045 28.52 -15.78 -6.00
N GLU A 1046 28.62 -14.62 -6.65
CA GLU A 1046 29.87 -14.00 -7.09
C GLU A 1046 30.12 -12.68 -6.36
N GLY A 1047 29.08 -11.85 -6.22
CA GLY A 1047 29.10 -10.57 -5.52
C GLY A 1047 28.22 -9.52 -6.20
N TYR A 1048 27.72 -8.54 -5.45
CA TYR A 1048 26.84 -7.51 -6.03
C TYR A 1048 27.58 -6.63 -7.06
N ALA A 1049 28.85 -6.28 -6.82
CA ALA A 1049 29.67 -5.55 -7.79
C ALA A 1049 29.80 -6.32 -9.12
N THR A 1050 30.07 -7.62 -9.07
CA THR A 1050 30.12 -8.53 -10.24
C THR A 1050 28.79 -8.55 -10.99
N ALA A 1051 27.66 -8.64 -10.28
CA ALA A 1051 26.32 -8.60 -10.89
C ALA A 1051 26.00 -7.26 -11.58
N ARG A 1052 26.64 -6.16 -11.20
CA ARG A 1052 26.48 -4.83 -11.80
C ARG A 1052 27.59 -4.48 -12.81
N SER A 1053 28.53 -5.40 -13.06
CA SER A 1053 29.66 -5.22 -13.97
C SER A 1053 29.27 -5.20 -15.45
N LEU A 1054 30.18 -4.72 -16.31
CA LEU A 1054 30.06 -4.90 -17.77
C LEU A 1054 30.06 -6.38 -18.16
N GLU A 1055 30.94 -7.18 -17.54
CA GLU A 1055 31.10 -8.62 -17.83
C GLU A 1055 29.78 -9.37 -17.69
N PHE A 1056 28.99 -9.10 -16.63
CA PHE A 1056 27.67 -9.71 -16.46
C PHE A 1056 26.76 -9.49 -17.68
N TYR A 1057 26.74 -8.27 -18.23
CA TYR A 1057 25.94 -7.93 -19.40
C TYR A 1057 26.50 -8.49 -20.71
N GLU A 1058 27.80 -8.77 -20.80
CA GLU A 1058 28.44 -9.34 -21.98
C GLU A 1058 28.35 -10.88 -22.07
N ARG A 1059 27.94 -11.56 -20.98
CA ARG A 1059 27.67 -13.01 -20.97
C ARG A 1059 26.67 -13.39 -22.09
N ASP A 1060 27.04 -14.31 -22.99
CA ASP A 1060 26.26 -14.76 -24.17
C ASP A 1060 24.74 -14.93 -23.91
N ARG A 1061 24.40 -15.53 -22.75
CA ARG A 1061 23.02 -15.79 -22.35
C ARG A 1061 22.27 -14.50 -22.03
N VAL A 1062 22.91 -13.55 -21.37
CA VAL A 1062 22.34 -12.23 -21.04
C VAL A 1062 22.16 -11.43 -22.34
N GLN A 1063 23.16 -11.40 -23.23
CA GLN A 1063 23.02 -10.81 -24.57
C GLN A 1063 21.88 -11.41 -25.39
N THR A 1064 21.70 -12.73 -25.35
CA THR A 1064 20.57 -13.41 -26.03
C THR A 1064 19.21 -12.96 -25.47
N LEU A 1065 19.09 -12.80 -24.15
CA LEU A 1065 17.86 -12.34 -23.49
C LEU A 1065 17.61 -10.83 -23.71
N LEU A 1066 18.66 -10.02 -23.80
CA LEU A 1066 18.57 -8.60 -24.15
C LEU A 1066 18.05 -8.44 -25.59
N TRP A 1067 18.57 -9.21 -26.55
CA TRP A 1067 18.02 -9.28 -27.91
C TRP A 1067 16.55 -9.73 -27.94
N ALA A 1068 16.18 -10.74 -27.14
CA ALA A 1068 14.81 -11.24 -27.09
C ALA A 1068 13.78 -10.19 -26.65
N ARG A 1069 14.21 -9.14 -25.92
CA ARG A 1069 13.37 -8.00 -25.51
C ARG A 1069 12.68 -7.30 -26.68
N THR A 1070 13.35 -7.23 -27.84
CA THR A 1070 12.85 -6.58 -29.06
C THR A 1070 11.49 -7.13 -29.53
N LEU A 1071 11.18 -8.39 -29.20
CA LEU A 1071 9.91 -9.05 -29.48
C LEU A 1071 8.74 -8.47 -28.66
N GLY A 1072 9.02 -7.86 -27.51
CA GLY A 1072 8.05 -7.16 -26.66
C GLY A 1072 8.05 -5.64 -26.86
N ASP A 1073 9.22 -5.03 -27.06
CA ASP A 1073 9.33 -3.59 -27.35
C ASP A 1073 8.63 -3.21 -28.68
N THR A 1074 8.71 -4.07 -29.71
CA THR A 1074 8.07 -3.83 -31.02
C THR A 1074 6.54 -3.68 -30.92
N PRO A 1075 5.76 -4.65 -30.38
CA PRO A 1075 4.32 -4.47 -30.21
C PRO A 1075 3.97 -3.35 -29.21
N MET A 1076 4.82 -3.06 -28.20
CA MET A 1076 4.61 -1.89 -27.33
C MET A 1076 4.60 -0.57 -28.13
N ILE A 1077 5.59 -0.35 -29.00
CA ILE A 1077 5.66 0.83 -29.89
C ILE A 1077 4.43 0.88 -30.82
N LEU A 1078 4.06 -0.26 -31.42
CA LEU A 1078 2.88 -0.33 -32.29
C LEU A 1078 1.59 -0.02 -31.53
N GLY A 1079 1.48 -0.41 -30.26
CA GLY A 1079 0.37 -0.07 -29.38
C GLY A 1079 0.28 1.43 -29.07
N ALA A 1080 1.41 2.06 -28.73
CA ALA A 1080 1.51 3.51 -28.52
C ALA A 1080 1.13 4.32 -29.78
N LEU A 1081 1.60 3.86 -30.96
CA LEU A 1081 1.24 4.45 -32.26
C LEU A 1081 -0.25 4.26 -32.57
N ALA A 1082 -0.81 3.07 -32.33
CA ALA A 1082 -2.22 2.80 -32.55
C ALA A 1082 -3.14 3.65 -31.66
N PHE A 1083 -2.80 3.82 -30.38
CA PHE A 1083 -3.50 4.73 -29.46
C PHE A 1083 -3.42 6.18 -29.97
N THR A 1084 -2.23 6.65 -30.33
CA THR A 1084 -2.03 8.04 -30.80
C THR A 1084 -2.79 8.32 -32.09
N ALA A 1085 -2.77 7.39 -33.05
CA ALA A 1085 -3.58 7.48 -34.26
C ALA A 1085 -5.09 7.50 -33.97
N ALA A 1086 -5.55 6.67 -33.01
CA ALA A 1086 -6.93 6.67 -32.56
C ALA A 1086 -7.35 8.01 -31.96
N THR A 1087 -6.57 8.56 -31.02
CA THR A 1087 -6.90 9.79 -30.30
C THR A 1087 -7.04 10.99 -31.24
N VAL A 1088 -6.08 11.16 -32.17
CA VAL A 1088 -6.10 12.23 -33.18
C VAL A 1088 -7.29 12.08 -34.13
N ARG A 1089 -7.59 10.86 -34.62
CA ARG A 1089 -8.74 10.58 -35.49
C ARG A 1089 -10.07 10.97 -34.82
N HIS A 1090 -10.28 10.51 -33.58
CA HIS A 1090 -11.55 10.68 -32.87
C HIS A 1090 -11.78 12.15 -32.48
N LEU A 1091 -10.78 12.84 -31.92
CA LEU A 1091 -10.88 14.27 -31.61
C LEU A 1091 -11.10 15.13 -32.88
N TRP A 1092 -10.55 14.74 -34.02
CA TRP A 1092 -10.80 15.44 -35.31
C TRP A 1092 -12.22 15.22 -35.84
N ALA A 1093 -12.82 14.05 -35.61
CA ALA A 1093 -14.23 13.81 -35.91
C ALA A 1093 -15.16 14.63 -35.00
N ALA A 1094 -14.89 14.65 -33.69
CA ALA A 1094 -15.59 15.51 -32.72
C ALA A 1094 -15.52 16.99 -33.14
N ARG A 1095 -14.34 17.48 -33.56
CA ARG A 1095 -14.16 18.84 -34.09
C ARG A 1095 -15.06 19.13 -35.28
N ARG A 1096 -15.17 18.21 -36.24
CA ARG A 1096 -16.00 18.37 -37.44
C ARG A 1096 -17.47 18.52 -37.09
N ASN A 1097 -17.98 17.66 -36.20
CA ASN A 1097 -19.38 17.69 -35.82
C ASN A 1097 -19.72 18.96 -35.01
N ARG A 1098 -18.85 19.41 -34.10
CA ARG A 1098 -19.03 20.71 -33.41
C ARG A 1098 -19.01 21.92 -34.35
N VAL A 1099 -18.27 21.86 -35.47
CA VAL A 1099 -18.22 22.91 -36.51
C VAL A 1099 -19.37 22.80 -37.54
N ALA A 1100 -20.11 21.69 -37.54
CA ALA A 1100 -21.33 21.53 -38.33
C ALA A 1100 -22.61 21.87 -37.54
N ALA A 1101 -22.53 21.95 -36.22
CA ALA A 1101 -23.66 22.18 -35.31
C ALA A 1101 -23.79 23.64 -34.80
N GLY A 1102 -22.90 24.55 -35.20
CA GLY A 1102 -22.88 25.96 -34.81
C GLY A 1102 -22.25 26.87 -35.86
#